data_AF-A0A453T9I1-F1
#
_entry.id   AF-A0A453T9I1-F1
#
_cell.length_a   1.000
_cell.length_b   1.000
_cell.length_c   1.000
_cell.angle_alpha   90.00
_cell.angle_beta   90.00
_cell.angle_gamma   90.00
#
_symmetry.space_group_name_H-M   'P 1'
#
loop_
_entity.id
_entity.type
_entity.pdbx_description
1 polymer ?
#
loop_
_entity_poly.entity_id
_entity_poly.type
_entity_poly.pdbx_seq_one_letter_code
_entity_poly.pdbx_strand_id
1 'polypeptide(L)'
;SRSRVLSSEIDEDHINMLKDIGLKIIQKCGGLPLAVKVMGGLLCKRGGLHRDWEQVLDDSKWSITKMPQELNYAVYLSYEYMPSYLKQCFLYYSLLPKSKKFNLNQVVALWMSEGFIHGNFRDLEELGEKYYKELVSRNLIEPDKSYVDLWVCSMHDVVRSFAQYMTKDEALVAQDGDNDILTKLSSQKFLRLSIETNRLQSGELDWKFLQEQQSVRTLFSTIQIMMKPGDSMVTFSHLRALYIEAADVAALVESLHQLKHLRYLALINANISVLPGNIGKMKLLQFLDLCGCENLVNLPDSIVNLVQLRLLELPGTSMIPRGFSGLTIIRRLSGFRAYMDGDWCSLDELGPLSQLRLIGLVDLENVSAASFAANARLGGKMHLIDLFLYCTSRLGHDGLVKEKEGVSEEEQRCIEKVFDELCPPSSVENLDIKGYFGKQLPRWMISTSTVPLTNLKYLMLSDLACCTQLPNGLCKLPCLHLLQVNRAPCIRQIGNGFLQEAAAPFPRLNKLNLIGMVEWEEWEWEEKVQAMPRLENLVLDNCKLWRVPPGLASNARALKALYIQRVHHLSYLESFPSVVELTVCQIPDLERITNLPNLQKLTITDCPKLKVLQSIPALKRLVLEDCVMEELPDYMLDIKPRHLQLLCRIWLLYSLAAGQSGPEWDKFSHVEHVKAYAHDGDNQRKWYVLYTRDNCKLDSNISSSTTFEETLSSSMLDAQGFESLYKMRRSTFSYVCSLVRVPFLEDMMARDHTFFDGRVLSLQDRVAVALRMLNSGESPVTIGSSLGVDESTLSLVTQVFLKAMWERAMHHCSWPGSAKMQKLKCKFDKIHGLPNCCGVLHTAHITVGSTNCDGKENDGILVQAIVDAVMRFTDIWWNLTGSMNKSNILRDSELLEKCENGAWLNGSMLRLSDGSDVGEYIIGNAGYTLRPWLLTPYQLENDLSLSDSKAEFNRRHTAATVVTLRALARLKDTWKCLQGEGWHPSNKDEMCDTIGTCCALHNIVIDMEEEGAGMPSHQRENYIRQVRQVADEDAVRMRDILSQHLIESGGKSTQLLMCLFARKLCLFNSCCDSVLLLG
;
A
#
# COMPACT_ATOMS: atom_id res chain seq x y z
N SER A 1 -31.40 -8.14 -12.21
CA SER A 1 -32.80 -7.71 -12.03
C SER A 1 -33.80 -8.86 -12.13
N ARG A 2 -33.48 -10.03 -12.72
CA ARG A 2 -34.38 -11.20 -12.80
C ARG A 2 -34.62 -11.98 -11.50
N SER A 3 -33.91 -11.73 -10.40
CA SER A 3 -33.92 -12.62 -9.21
C SER A 3 -34.51 -12.04 -7.92
N ARG A 4 -35.17 -10.87 -7.95
CA ARG A 4 -35.67 -10.22 -6.71
C ARG A 4 -37.19 -10.13 -6.56
N VAL A 5 -37.97 -10.63 -7.52
CA VAL A 5 -39.42 -10.36 -7.50
C VAL A 5 -40.20 -11.34 -6.62
N LEU A 6 -39.72 -12.56 -6.34
CA LEU A 6 -40.64 -13.59 -5.83
C LEU A 6 -39.97 -14.54 -4.83
N SER A 7 -40.48 -14.56 -3.60
CA SER A 7 -40.19 -15.57 -2.59
C SER A 7 -40.68 -16.95 -3.04
N SER A 8 -40.00 -17.99 -2.56
CA SER A 8 -40.23 -19.42 -2.75
C SER A 8 -41.69 -19.85 -2.85
N GLU A 9 -41.96 -20.72 -3.83
CA GLU A 9 -43.25 -21.31 -4.27
C GLU A 9 -44.06 -20.44 -5.23
N ILE A 10 -43.78 -20.53 -6.53
CA ILE A 10 -44.67 -19.96 -7.55
C ILE A 10 -44.92 -20.91 -8.71
N ASP A 11 -46.21 -20.97 -9.04
CA ASP A 11 -46.87 -21.58 -10.18
C ASP A 11 -46.45 -20.89 -11.51
N GLU A 12 -45.90 -21.68 -12.43
CA GLU A 12 -45.37 -21.20 -13.73
C GLU A 12 -46.47 -20.51 -14.57
N ASP A 13 -47.73 -20.90 -14.35
CA ASP A 13 -48.93 -20.32 -14.98
C ASP A 13 -49.18 -18.86 -14.55
N HIS A 14 -48.87 -18.52 -13.29
CA HIS A 14 -49.05 -17.17 -12.76
C HIS A 14 -48.02 -16.18 -13.34
N ILE A 15 -46.78 -16.64 -13.55
CA ILE A 15 -45.72 -15.86 -14.20
C ILE A 15 -46.08 -15.61 -15.67
N ASN A 16 -46.62 -16.62 -16.35
CA ASN A 16 -47.06 -16.49 -17.74
C ASN A 16 -48.22 -15.50 -17.88
N MET A 17 -49.17 -15.47 -16.94
CA MET A 17 -50.29 -14.49 -16.95
C MET A 17 -49.81 -13.03 -16.83
N LEU A 18 -48.76 -12.73 -16.06
CA LEU A 18 -48.25 -11.36 -15.87
C LEU A 18 -47.26 -10.91 -16.96
N LYS A 19 -46.80 -11.83 -17.81
CA LYS A 19 -45.74 -11.58 -18.78
C LYS A 19 -46.14 -10.53 -19.82
N ASP A 20 -47.34 -10.66 -20.37
CA ASP A 20 -47.82 -9.76 -21.44
C ASP A 20 -47.98 -8.33 -20.95
N ILE A 21 -48.60 -8.16 -19.77
CA ILE A 21 -48.77 -6.84 -19.17
C ILE A 21 -47.42 -6.24 -18.71
N GLY A 22 -46.51 -7.07 -18.20
CA GLY A 22 -45.15 -6.66 -17.88
C GLY A 22 -44.39 -6.12 -19.09
N LEU A 23 -44.52 -6.76 -20.25
CA LEU A 23 -43.92 -6.28 -21.50
C LEU A 23 -44.50 -4.93 -21.93
N LYS A 24 -45.80 -4.70 -21.79
CA LYS A 24 -46.43 -3.39 -22.08
C LYS A 24 -45.91 -2.28 -21.15
N ILE A 25 -45.73 -2.57 -19.86
CA ILE A 25 -45.15 -1.61 -18.91
C ILE A 25 -43.68 -1.31 -19.26
N ILE A 26 -42.90 -2.32 -19.66
CA ILE A 26 -41.51 -2.13 -20.12
C ILE A 26 -41.46 -1.24 -21.37
N GLN A 27 -42.41 -1.38 -22.30
CA GLN A 27 -42.52 -0.51 -23.48
C GLN A 27 -42.79 0.94 -23.08
N LYS A 28 -43.70 1.21 -22.12
CA LYS A 28 -43.91 2.58 -21.57
C LYS A 28 -42.66 3.16 -20.89
N CYS A 29 -41.78 2.31 -20.37
CA CYS A 29 -40.50 2.74 -19.81
C CYS A 29 -39.44 3.07 -20.87
N GLY A 30 -39.72 2.89 -22.16
CA GLY A 30 -38.78 3.14 -23.26
C GLY A 30 -37.56 2.22 -23.25
N GLY A 31 -37.63 1.06 -22.58
CA GLY A 31 -36.51 0.13 -22.43
C GLY A 31 -35.38 0.61 -21.49
N LEU A 32 -35.56 1.74 -20.79
CA LEU A 32 -34.55 2.27 -19.88
C LEU A 32 -34.37 1.36 -18.65
N PRO A 33 -33.17 0.80 -18.39
CA PRO A 33 -32.96 -0.18 -17.32
C PRO A 33 -33.37 0.30 -15.92
N LEU A 34 -33.13 1.57 -15.60
CA LEU A 34 -33.51 2.19 -14.33
C LEU A 34 -35.03 2.30 -14.19
N ALA A 35 -35.72 2.79 -15.22
CA ALA A 35 -37.19 2.92 -15.22
C ALA A 35 -37.85 1.54 -15.03
N VAL A 36 -37.35 0.52 -15.73
CA VAL A 36 -37.82 -0.87 -15.58
C VAL A 36 -37.56 -1.39 -14.16
N LYS A 37 -36.40 -1.11 -13.57
CA LYS A 37 -36.10 -1.50 -12.17
C LYS A 37 -37.05 -0.83 -11.18
N VAL A 38 -37.28 0.48 -11.30
CA VAL A 38 -38.15 1.25 -10.41
C VAL A 38 -39.60 0.78 -10.53
N MET A 39 -40.10 0.56 -11.75
CA MET A 39 -41.44 -0.02 -11.97
C MET A 39 -41.54 -1.43 -11.42
N GLY A 40 -40.53 -2.28 -11.60
CA GLY A 40 -40.49 -3.60 -11.00
C GLY A 40 -40.62 -3.53 -9.47
N GLY A 41 -39.92 -2.59 -8.82
CA GLY A 41 -40.02 -2.36 -7.39
C GLY A 41 -41.41 -1.88 -6.93
N LEU A 42 -42.05 -1.00 -7.71
CA LEU A 42 -43.42 -0.56 -7.48
C LEU A 42 -44.42 -1.74 -7.58
N LEU A 43 -44.30 -2.54 -8.64
CA LEU A 43 -45.20 -3.68 -8.90
C LEU A 43 -45.07 -4.75 -7.82
N CYS A 44 -43.85 -5.02 -7.31
CA CYS A 44 -43.65 -5.88 -6.14
C CYS A 44 -44.46 -5.46 -4.90
N LYS A 45 -44.82 -4.17 -4.76
CA LYS A 45 -45.62 -3.65 -3.63
C LYS A 45 -47.11 -3.60 -3.90
N ARG A 46 -47.51 -3.60 -5.16
CA ARG A 46 -48.91 -3.54 -5.60
C ARG A 46 -49.61 -4.89 -5.57
N GLY A 47 -48.86 -5.99 -5.47
CA GLY A 47 -49.37 -7.35 -5.44
C GLY A 47 -49.07 -8.12 -6.72
N GLY A 48 -49.40 -9.41 -6.72
CA GLY A 48 -49.16 -10.31 -7.84
C GLY A 48 -50.35 -10.43 -8.81
N LEU A 49 -51.44 -9.68 -8.67
CA LEU A 49 -52.63 -9.87 -9.51
C LEU A 49 -52.55 -9.04 -10.79
N HIS A 50 -53.08 -9.58 -11.90
CA HIS A 50 -53.11 -8.90 -13.20
C HIS A 50 -53.78 -7.51 -13.13
N ARG A 51 -54.91 -7.40 -12.41
CA ARG A 51 -55.66 -6.15 -12.23
C ARG A 51 -54.81 -5.02 -11.61
N ASP A 52 -53.88 -5.37 -10.71
CA ASP A 52 -53.05 -4.38 -10.01
C ASP A 52 -51.99 -3.79 -10.95
N TRP A 53 -51.50 -4.62 -11.89
CA TRP A 53 -50.57 -4.21 -12.95
C TRP A 53 -51.29 -3.40 -14.04
N GLU A 54 -52.54 -3.75 -14.36
CA GLU A 54 -53.38 -3.04 -15.31
C GLU A 54 -53.72 -1.63 -14.85
N GLN A 55 -54.05 -1.47 -13.56
CA GLN A 55 -54.23 -0.14 -12.99
C GLN A 55 -52.97 0.75 -13.10
N VAL A 56 -51.78 0.16 -12.95
CA VAL A 56 -50.51 0.90 -13.12
C VAL A 56 -50.22 1.19 -14.59
N LEU A 57 -50.53 0.26 -15.50
CA LEU A 57 -50.36 0.46 -16.94
C LEU A 57 -51.26 1.59 -17.45
N ASP A 58 -52.52 1.63 -17.03
CA ASP A 58 -53.54 2.57 -17.53
C ASP A 58 -53.57 3.90 -16.79
N ASP A 59 -52.65 4.12 -15.84
CA ASP A 59 -52.64 5.36 -15.05
C ASP A 59 -52.41 6.60 -15.93
N SER A 60 -53.36 7.53 -15.90
CA SER A 60 -53.27 8.85 -16.54
C SER A 60 -51.98 9.62 -16.20
N LYS A 61 -51.34 9.32 -15.06
CA LYS A 61 -50.09 9.93 -14.59
C LYS A 61 -48.90 9.66 -15.52
N TRP A 62 -48.95 8.65 -16.39
CA TRP A 62 -47.96 8.45 -17.45
C TRP A 62 -47.89 9.64 -18.44
N SER A 63 -48.94 10.48 -18.49
CA SER A 63 -49.08 11.57 -19.48
C SER A 63 -49.10 12.97 -18.85
N ILE A 64 -48.53 13.14 -17.64
CA ILE A 64 -48.51 14.45 -16.97
C ILE A 64 -47.63 15.44 -17.73
N THR A 65 -48.25 16.51 -18.24
CA THR A 65 -47.57 17.56 -19.03
C THR A 65 -46.83 18.60 -18.19
N LYS A 66 -47.03 18.63 -16.86
CA LYS A 66 -46.41 19.62 -15.96
C LYS A 66 -45.02 19.22 -15.45
N MET A 67 -44.53 18.03 -15.78
CA MET A 67 -43.21 17.58 -15.35
C MET A 67 -42.15 17.95 -16.41
N PRO A 68 -40.98 18.49 -16.01
CA PRO A 68 -39.88 18.72 -16.95
C PRO A 68 -39.56 17.45 -17.74
N GLN A 69 -39.30 17.58 -19.04
CA GLN A 69 -38.97 16.45 -19.91
C GLN A 69 -37.72 15.67 -19.45
N GLU A 70 -36.85 16.32 -18.68
CA GLU A 70 -35.62 15.77 -18.11
C GLU A 70 -35.86 14.80 -16.94
N LEU A 71 -37.05 14.81 -16.34
CA LEU A 71 -37.38 13.94 -15.21
C LEU A 71 -38.03 12.64 -15.68
N ASN A 72 -37.77 11.55 -14.95
CA ASN A 72 -38.21 10.22 -15.33
C ASN A 72 -39.62 9.89 -14.80
N TYR A 73 -40.58 9.65 -15.70
CA TYR A 73 -41.98 9.34 -15.35
C TYR A 73 -42.16 8.08 -14.50
N ALA A 74 -41.30 7.06 -14.66
CA ALA A 74 -41.38 5.86 -13.83
C ALA A 74 -41.01 6.14 -12.37
N VAL A 75 -40.06 7.05 -12.13
CA VAL A 75 -39.71 7.52 -10.79
C VAL A 75 -40.86 8.33 -10.20
N TYR A 76 -41.48 9.21 -11.00
CA TYR A 76 -42.66 9.97 -10.59
C TYR A 76 -43.82 9.06 -10.17
N LEU A 77 -44.14 8.03 -10.97
CA LEU A 77 -45.17 7.06 -10.62
C LEU A 77 -44.83 6.30 -9.33
N SER A 78 -43.60 5.80 -9.19
CA SER A 78 -43.19 5.12 -7.95
C SER A 78 -43.30 6.02 -6.72
N TYR A 79 -42.95 7.31 -6.87
CA TYR A 79 -43.13 8.33 -5.84
C TYR A 79 -44.62 8.58 -5.54
N GLU A 80 -45.46 8.74 -6.56
CA GLU A 80 -46.88 9.02 -6.36
C GLU A 80 -47.62 7.90 -5.61
N TYR A 81 -47.26 6.67 -5.90
CA TYR A 81 -47.79 5.46 -5.25
C TYR A 81 -47.11 5.14 -3.91
N MET A 82 -46.19 6.01 -3.46
CA MET A 82 -45.54 5.87 -2.17
C MET A 82 -46.44 6.41 -1.04
N PRO A 83 -46.53 5.72 0.11
CA PRO A 83 -47.20 6.24 1.29
C PRO A 83 -46.59 7.57 1.76
N SER A 84 -47.41 8.44 2.34
CA SER A 84 -47.00 9.78 2.79
C SER A 84 -45.82 9.75 3.77
N TYR A 85 -45.80 8.79 4.70
CA TYR A 85 -44.73 8.61 5.68
C TYR A 85 -43.37 8.33 5.01
N LEU A 86 -43.37 7.69 3.84
CA LEU A 86 -42.15 7.28 3.16
C LEU A 86 -41.67 8.35 2.16
N LYS A 87 -42.59 9.16 1.61
CA LYS A 87 -42.26 10.27 0.69
C LYS A 87 -41.23 11.21 1.29
N GLN A 88 -41.41 11.62 2.54
CA GLN A 88 -40.49 12.54 3.22
C GLN A 88 -39.11 11.91 3.43
N CYS A 89 -39.05 10.64 3.85
CA CYS A 89 -37.80 9.90 3.99
C CYS A 89 -37.04 9.78 2.66
N PHE A 90 -37.74 9.47 1.57
CA PHE A 90 -37.18 9.41 0.21
C PHE A 90 -36.61 10.76 -0.24
N LEU A 91 -37.38 11.84 -0.09
CA LEU A 91 -36.96 13.18 -0.49
C LEU A 91 -35.75 13.64 0.33
N TYR A 92 -35.76 13.40 1.65
CA TYR A 92 -34.65 13.77 2.53
C TYR A 92 -33.36 13.01 2.21
N TYR A 93 -33.46 11.72 1.84
CA TYR A 93 -32.29 10.92 1.44
C TYR A 93 -31.51 11.55 0.28
N SER A 94 -32.19 12.26 -0.62
CA SER A 94 -31.57 12.93 -1.76
C SER A 94 -30.68 14.11 -1.38
N LEU A 95 -30.75 14.57 -0.13
CA LEU A 95 -29.96 15.67 0.42
C LEU A 95 -28.65 15.19 1.05
N LEU A 96 -28.47 13.89 1.29
CA LEU A 96 -27.29 13.34 1.97
C LEU A 96 -26.04 13.44 1.08
N PRO A 97 -24.92 14.03 1.54
CA PRO A 97 -23.73 14.24 0.73
C PRO A 97 -23.27 13.02 -0.09
N LYS A 98 -23.03 13.17 -1.41
CA LYS A 98 -22.55 12.07 -2.27
C LYS A 98 -21.12 11.66 -1.94
N SER A 99 -20.31 12.61 -1.49
CA SER A 99 -18.92 12.40 -1.08
C SER A 99 -18.79 11.53 0.19
N LYS A 100 -19.89 11.30 0.90
CA LYS A 100 -19.91 10.55 2.17
C LYS A 100 -20.86 9.36 2.11
N LYS A 101 -20.50 8.32 2.86
CA LYS A 101 -21.31 7.11 3.01
C LYS A 101 -22.04 7.18 4.34
N PHE A 102 -23.37 7.12 4.28
CA PHE A 102 -24.21 7.07 5.46
C PHE A 102 -24.72 5.64 5.66
N ASN A 103 -24.54 5.10 6.87
CA ASN A 103 -25.10 3.79 7.21
C ASN A 103 -26.60 3.90 7.52
N LEU A 104 -27.30 2.77 7.57
CA LEU A 104 -28.73 2.71 7.81
C LEU A 104 -29.16 3.48 9.08
N ASN A 105 -28.38 3.36 10.16
CA ASN A 105 -28.72 3.92 11.46
C ASN A 105 -28.60 5.44 11.48
N GLN A 106 -27.56 5.99 10.84
CA GLN A 106 -27.41 7.44 10.67
C GLN A 106 -28.57 8.03 9.86
N VAL A 107 -28.99 7.36 8.79
CA VAL A 107 -30.14 7.81 7.98
C VAL A 107 -31.44 7.79 8.79
N VAL A 108 -31.68 6.71 9.55
CA VAL A 108 -32.86 6.61 10.42
C VAL A 108 -32.83 7.67 11.52
N ALA A 109 -31.68 7.94 12.12
CA ALA A 109 -31.48 9.00 13.11
C ALA A 109 -31.85 10.39 12.57
N LEU A 110 -31.46 10.69 11.33
CA LEU A 110 -31.82 11.94 10.67
C LEU A 110 -33.33 12.04 10.41
N TRP A 111 -33.97 10.95 9.95
CA TRP A 111 -35.43 10.92 9.76
C TRP A 111 -36.20 11.09 11.08
N MET A 112 -35.71 10.52 12.19
CA MET A 112 -36.27 10.73 13.53
C MET A 112 -36.11 12.18 13.98
N SER A 113 -34.94 12.77 13.72
CA SER A 113 -34.62 14.15 14.11
C SER A 113 -35.50 15.17 13.39
N GLU A 114 -35.77 14.97 12.11
CA GLU A 114 -36.73 15.78 11.36
C GLU A 114 -38.19 15.53 11.79
N GLY A 115 -38.46 14.35 12.37
CA GLY A 115 -39.79 13.94 12.83
C GLY A 115 -40.62 13.21 11.76
N PHE A 116 -39.99 12.62 10.74
CA PHE A 116 -40.66 11.82 9.71
C PHE A 116 -41.10 10.45 10.23
N ILE A 117 -40.39 9.94 11.24
CA ILE A 117 -40.74 8.71 11.94
C ILE A 117 -41.46 9.09 13.23
N HIS A 118 -42.77 8.85 13.26
CA HIS A 118 -43.63 9.16 14.39
C HIS A 118 -44.69 8.07 14.58
N GLY A 119 -45.18 7.88 15.81
CA GLY A 119 -46.26 6.95 16.14
C GLY A 119 -46.07 6.22 17.47
N ASN A 120 -47.04 5.40 17.85
CA ASN A 120 -47.04 4.60 19.08
C ASN A 120 -46.19 3.31 18.98
N PHE A 121 -45.24 3.26 18.04
CA PHE A 121 -44.36 2.10 17.91
C PHE A 121 -43.41 2.06 19.12
N ARG A 122 -43.24 0.87 19.72
CA ARG A 122 -42.36 0.70 20.89
C ARG A 122 -40.88 1.01 20.59
N ASP A 123 -40.48 0.88 19.32
CA ASP A 123 -39.13 1.16 18.83
C ASP A 123 -39.22 1.94 17.50
N LEU A 124 -38.74 3.19 17.48
CA LEU A 124 -38.80 4.07 16.30
C LEU A 124 -37.69 3.73 15.31
N GLU A 125 -36.57 3.22 15.80
CA GLU A 125 -35.43 2.79 14.99
C GLU A 125 -35.80 1.56 14.14
N GLU A 126 -36.53 0.59 14.71
CA GLU A 126 -37.06 -0.54 13.94
C GLU A 126 -38.08 -0.10 12.87
N LEU A 127 -38.91 0.89 13.17
CA LEU A 127 -39.84 1.46 12.19
C LEU A 127 -39.09 2.18 11.06
N GLY A 128 -38.06 2.95 11.39
CA GLY A 128 -37.18 3.59 10.41
C GLY A 128 -36.44 2.57 9.53
N GLU A 129 -35.96 1.48 10.12
CA GLU A 129 -35.34 0.37 9.41
C GLU A 129 -36.32 -0.28 8.39
N LYS A 130 -37.59 -0.44 8.77
CA LYS A 130 -38.65 -0.91 7.84
C LYS A 130 -38.85 0.05 6.68
N TYR A 131 -38.88 1.36 6.94
CA TYR A 131 -39.00 2.38 5.88
C TYR A 131 -37.79 2.35 4.94
N TYR A 132 -36.58 2.24 5.49
CA TYR A 132 -35.35 2.12 4.73
C TYR A 132 -35.37 0.88 3.81
N LYS A 133 -35.73 -0.28 4.37
CA LYS A 133 -35.89 -1.54 3.61
C LYS A 133 -36.99 -1.45 2.54
N GLU A 134 -38.06 -0.68 2.79
CA GLU A 134 -39.09 -0.43 1.77
C GLU A 134 -38.52 0.34 0.57
N LEU A 135 -37.73 1.41 0.79
CA LEU A 135 -37.07 2.16 -0.29
C LEU A 135 -36.13 1.27 -1.12
N VAL A 136 -35.37 0.38 -0.46
CA VAL A 136 -34.54 -0.63 -1.13
C VAL A 136 -35.39 -1.56 -1.99
N SER A 137 -36.50 -2.07 -1.46
CA SER A 137 -37.38 -2.99 -2.19
C SER A 137 -38.11 -2.33 -3.38
N ARG A 138 -38.30 -1.00 -3.35
CA ARG A 138 -38.81 -0.20 -4.46
C ARG A 138 -37.74 0.14 -5.52
N ASN A 139 -36.49 -0.30 -5.32
CA ASN A 139 -35.32 0.01 -6.15
C ASN A 139 -35.06 1.53 -6.32
N LEU A 140 -35.43 2.34 -5.31
CA LEU A 140 -35.16 3.79 -5.29
C LEU A 140 -33.80 4.10 -4.66
N ILE A 141 -33.34 3.23 -3.76
CA ILE A 141 -31.97 3.20 -3.24
C ILE A 141 -31.42 1.78 -3.41
N GLU A 142 -30.14 1.66 -3.69
CA GLU A 142 -29.48 0.38 -3.99
C GLU A 142 -28.41 0.08 -2.94
N PRO A 143 -28.42 -1.12 -2.31
CA PRO A 143 -27.37 -1.53 -1.39
C PRO A 143 -26.01 -1.59 -2.07
N ASP A 144 -25.00 -1.02 -1.42
CA ASP A 144 -23.61 -1.08 -1.85
C ASP A 144 -23.07 -2.48 -1.57
N LYS A 145 -22.63 -3.17 -2.62
CA LYS A 145 -22.16 -4.56 -2.52
C LYS A 145 -20.85 -4.67 -1.73
N SER A 146 -20.11 -3.58 -1.57
CA SER A 146 -18.88 -3.55 -0.80
C SER A 146 -19.12 -3.50 0.71
N TYR A 147 -20.34 -3.16 1.15
CA TYR A 147 -20.70 -2.93 2.56
C TYR A 147 -22.04 -3.61 2.92
N VAL A 148 -22.20 -4.87 2.51
CA VAL A 148 -23.45 -5.64 2.72
C VAL A 148 -23.90 -5.62 4.18
N ASP A 149 -22.95 -5.69 5.10
CA ASP A 149 -23.19 -5.82 6.54
C ASP A 149 -23.66 -4.50 7.18
N LEU A 150 -23.22 -3.36 6.64
CA LEU A 150 -23.55 -2.02 7.14
C LEU A 150 -24.82 -1.41 6.50
N TRP A 151 -25.46 -2.13 5.56
CA TRP A 151 -26.64 -1.69 4.82
C TRP A 151 -26.49 -0.29 4.18
N VAL A 152 -25.26 0.08 3.83
CA VAL A 152 -24.97 1.34 3.12
C VAL A 152 -25.63 1.24 1.76
N CYS A 153 -26.48 2.21 1.44
CA CYS A 153 -27.12 2.31 0.13
C CYS A 153 -26.61 3.53 -0.61
N SER A 154 -26.84 3.53 -1.93
CA SER A 154 -26.64 4.67 -2.80
C SER A 154 -27.93 4.97 -3.54
N MET A 155 -28.16 6.24 -3.87
CA MET A 155 -29.29 6.66 -4.70
C MET A 155 -28.77 6.99 -6.09
N HIS A 156 -29.37 6.39 -7.12
CA HIS A 156 -29.00 6.66 -8.50
C HIS A 156 -29.25 8.14 -8.86
N ASP A 157 -28.37 8.76 -9.64
CA ASP A 157 -28.39 10.20 -9.93
C ASP A 157 -29.73 10.69 -10.47
N VAL A 158 -30.31 10.01 -11.46
CA VAL A 158 -31.66 10.32 -12.00
C VAL A 158 -32.75 10.31 -10.90
N VAL A 159 -32.73 9.35 -9.98
CA VAL A 159 -33.70 9.27 -8.88
C VAL A 159 -33.46 10.41 -7.89
N ARG A 160 -32.20 10.73 -7.63
CA ARG A 160 -31.79 11.82 -6.76
C ARG A 160 -32.18 13.19 -7.32
N SER A 161 -31.92 13.45 -8.60
CA SER A 161 -32.32 14.69 -9.27
C SER A 161 -33.83 14.87 -9.27
N PHE A 162 -34.60 13.79 -9.44
CA PHE A 162 -36.05 13.82 -9.27
C PHE A 162 -36.44 14.26 -7.85
N ALA A 163 -35.89 13.63 -6.82
CA ALA A 163 -36.19 13.96 -5.42
C ALA A 163 -35.77 15.40 -5.04
N GLN A 164 -34.63 15.86 -5.55
CA GLN A 164 -34.16 17.24 -5.37
C GLN A 164 -35.06 18.25 -6.08
N TYR A 165 -35.55 17.93 -7.29
CA TYR A 165 -36.53 18.77 -7.98
C TYR A 165 -37.83 18.91 -7.18
N MET A 166 -38.30 17.83 -6.55
CA MET A 166 -39.50 17.85 -5.72
C MET A 166 -39.32 18.63 -4.41
N THR A 167 -38.07 18.89 -3.98
CA THR A 167 -37.76 19.67 -2.77
C THR A 167 -37.16 21.05 -3.05
N LYS A 168 -37.03 21.47 -4.32
CA LYS A 168 -36.32 22.70 -4.73
C LYS A 168 -36.80 23.98 -4.05
N ASP A 169 -38.06 24.04 -3.64
CA ASP A 169 -38.65 25.22 -2.98
C ASP A 169 -38.34 25.25 -1.47
N GLU A 170 -37.94 24.13 -0.88
CA GLU A 170 -37.66 23.98 0.56
C GLU A 170 -36.20 23.61 0.87
N ALA A 171 -35.46 23.05 -0.09
CA ALA A 171 -34.13 22.50 0.11
C ALA A 171 -33.18 22.94 -1.00
N LEU A 172 -31.92 23.16 -0.63
CA LEU A 172 -30.82 23.43 -1.55
C LEU A 172 -29.72 22.38 -1.35
N VAL A 173 -29.33 21.74 -2.45
CA VAL A 173 -28.10 20.94 -2.53
C VAL A 173 -27.15 21.68 -3.45
N ALA A 174 -25.97 22.02 -2.93
CA ALA A 174 -24.97 22.85 -3.60
C ALA A 174 -23.62 22.12 -3.62
N GLN A 175 -22.87 22.28 -4.70
CA GLN A 175 -21.50 21.75 -4.81
C GLN A 175 -20.50 22.90 -4.89
N ASP A 176 -19.36 22.76 -4.22
CA ASP A 176 -18.27 23.73 -4.27
C ASP A 176 -17.86 24.04 -5.72
N GLY A 177 -17.71 25.32 -6.07
CA GLY A 177 -17.50 25.79 -7.45
C GLY A 177 -18.76 26.06 -8.27
N ASP A 178 -19.97 25.81 -7.75
CA ASP A 178 -21.19 26.38 -8.33
C ASP A 178 -21.13 27.91 -8.18
N ASN A 179 -20.94 28.65 -9.28
CA ASN A 179 -20.90 30.13 -9.25
C ASN A 179 -22.17 30.77 -8.67
N ASP A 180 -23.27 30.01 -8.60
CA ASP A 180 -24.60 30.45 -8.15
C ASP A 180 -24.96 30.09 -6.70
N ILE A 181 -24.07 29.49 -5.90
CA ILE A 181 -24.44 29.15 -4.49
C ILE A 181 -24.77 30.42 -3.72
N LEU A 182 -23.92 31.44 -3.82
CA LEU A 182 -24.08 32.69 -3.11
C LEU A 182 -25.35 33.43 -3.56
N THR A 183 -25.63 33.44 -4.87
CA THR A 183 -26.84 34.08 -5.42
C THR A 183 -28.10 33.36 -4.94
N LYS A 184 -28.11 32.02 -4.94
CA LYS A 184 -29.23 31.21 -4.43
C LYS A 184 -29.47 31.42 -2.93
N LEU A 185 -28.41 31.36 -2.11
CA LEU A 185 -28.49 31.57 -0.66
C LEU A 185 -28.97 32.98 -0.29
N SER A 186 -28.64 34.01 -1.07
CA SER A 186 -29.17 35.36 -0.82
C SER A 186 -30.59 35.56 -1.35
N SER A 187 -31.01 34.81 -2.38
CA SER A 187 -32.32 35.01 -3.03
C SER A 187 -33.50 34.32 -2.34
N GLN A 188 -33.26 33.19 -1.66
CA GLN A 188 -34.31 32.33 -1.10
C GLN A 188 -33.93 31.80 0.27
N LYS A 189 -34.93 31.62 1.15
CA LYS A 189 -34.77 30.98 2.45
C LYS A 189 -35.07 29.49 2.31
N PHE A 190 -34.17 28.64 2.80
CA PHE A 190 -34.34 27.19 2.75
C PHE A 190 -34.61 26.60 4.13
N LEU A 191 -35.32 25.48 4.17
CA LEU A 191 -35.51 24.66 5.37
C LEU A 191 -34.36 23.65 5.52
N ARG A 192 -33.74 23.22 4.42
CA ARG A 192 -32.70 22.19 4.42
C ARG A 192 -31.57 22.60 3.47
N LEU A 193 -30.35 22.58 3.97
CA LEU A 193 -29.16 22.93 3.21
C LEU A 193 -28.20 21.74 3.23
N SER A 194 -27.66 21.41 2.07
CA SER A 194 -26.59 20.44 1.91
C SER A 194 -25.52 21.00 0.98
N ILE A 195 -24.31 21.15 1.50
CA ILE A 195 -23.20 21.80 0.79
C ILE A 195 -22.03 20.81 0.75
N GLU A 196 -21.64 20.42 -0.47
CA GLU A 196 -20.70 19.33 -0.73
C GLU A 196 -19.43 19.84 -1.44
N THR A 197 -18.26 19.26 -1.16
CA THR A 197 -17.05 19.49 -1.98
C THR A 197 -17.07 18.64 -3.25
N ASN A 198 -16.56 19.17 -4.37
CA ASN A 198 -16.41 18.43 -5.62
C ASN A 198 -14.98 17.94 -5.93
N ARG A 199 -13.95 18.31 -5.13
CA ARG A 199 -12.52 18.13 -5.48
C ARG A 199 -11.61 17.86 -4.26
N LEU A 200 -10.39 17.39 -4.54
CA LEU A 200 -9.25 17.23 -3.61
C LEU A 200 -8.72 18.55 -3.01
N GLN A 201 -9.29 19.70 -3.39
CA GLN A 201 -8.97 21.01 -2.83
C GLN A 201 -10.12 21.47 -1.94
N SER A 202 -9.80 21.99 -0.75
CA SER A 202 -10.74 22.45 0.26
C SER A 202 -11.34 23.80 -0.14
N GLY A 203 -12.55 23.81 -0.70
CA GLY A 203 -13.36 25.01 -0.74
C GLY A 203 -13.72 25.47 0.67
N GLU A 204 -13.64 26.78 0.90
CA GLU A 204 -14.01 27.43 2.14
C GLU A 204 -15.31 28.23 1.94
N LEU A 205 -16.24 28.11 2.89
CA LEU A 205 -17.46 28.92 2.92
C LEU A 205 -17.46 29.85 4.13
N ASP A 206 -17.57 31.15 3.88
CA ASP A 206 -17.69 32.16 4.94
C ASP A 206 -19.04 32.02 5.65
N TRP A 207 -19.02 31.94 6.98
CA TRP A 207 -20.19 31.89 7.85
C TRP A 207 -21.22 33.00 7.55
N LYS A 208 -20.75 34.16 7.06
CA LYS A 208 -21.59 35.33 6.73
C LYS A 208 -22.73 35.00 5.76
N PHE A 209 -22.57 34.02 4.87
CA PHE A 209 -23.63 33.63 3.92
C PHE A 209 -24.67 32.71 4.54
N LEU A 210 -24.27 31.95 5.56
CA LEU A 210 -25.14 31.02 6.28
C LEU A 210 -26.01 31.73 7.31
N GLN A 211 -25.49 32.74 8.02
CA GLN A 211 -26.23 33.47 9.08
C GLN A 211 -27.56 34.10 8.61
N GLU A 212 -27.72 34.37 7.31
CA GLU A 212 -28.97 34.90 6.78
C GLU A 212 -30.09 33.83 6.77
N GLN A 213 -29.76 32.54 6.82
CA GLN A 213 -30.68 31.41 6.65
C GLN A 213 -31.35 30.96 7.97
N GLN A 214 -32.12 31.86 8.58
CA GLN A 214 -32.75 31.65 9.91
C GLN A 214 -33.83 30.56 9.98
N SER A 215 -34.34 30.11 8.82
CA SER A 215 -35.38 29.07 8.71
C SER A 215 -34.84 27.64 8.68
N VAL A 216 -33.51 27.47 8.61
CA VAL A 216 -32.88 26.18 8.38
C VAL A 216 -33.11 25.23 9.57
N ARG A 217 -33.56 24.02 9.24
CA ARG A 217 -33.78 22.90 10.16
C ARG A 217 -32.72 21.81 10.01
N THR A 218 -32.18 21.64 8.81
CA THR A 218 -31.09 20.70 8.52
C THR A 218 -29.95 21.42 7.81
N LEU A 219 -28.73 21.25 8.30
CA LEU A 219 -27.51 21.70 7.64
C LEU A 219 -26.51 20.54 7.54
N PHE A 220 -26.20 20.12 6.30
CA PHE A 220 -25.07 19.25 5.99
C PHE A 220 -23.96 20.08 5.34
N SER A 221 -22.75 20.01 5.88
CA SER A 221 -21.57 20.60 5.25
C SER A 221 -20.43 19.59 5.24
N THR A 222 -19.89 19.31 4.05
CA THR A 222 -18.61 18.60 3.89
C THR A 222 -17.49 19.54 3.43
N ILE A 223 -17.74 20.85 3.47
CA ILE A 223 -16.75 21.89 3.22
C ILE A 223 -16.42 22.61 4.53
N GLN A 224 -15.26 23.26 4.57
CA GLN A 224 -14.84 24.01 5.73
C GLN A 224 -15.67 25.29 5.87
N ILE A 225 -16.32 25.45 7.02
CA ILE A 225 -17.06 26.66 7.37
C ILE A 225 -16.13 27.57 8.17
N MET A 226 -15.78 28.72 7.59
CA MET A 226 -14.89 29.70 8.23
C MET A 226 -15.70 30.56 9.19
N MET A 227 -15.64 30.23 10.48
CA MET A 227 -16.22 31.02 11.57
C MET A 227 -15.14 31.90 12.22
N LYS A 228 -15.48 33.16 12.50
CA LYS A 228 -14.62 34.10 13.22
C LYS A 228 -14.99 34.13 14.71
N PRO A 229 -14.05 34.46 15.62
CA PRO A 229 -14.37 34.69 17.02
C PRO A 229 -15.47 35.75 17.18
N GLY A 230 -16.59 35.39 17.81
CA GLY A 230 -17.79 36.24 17.94
C GLY A 230 -18.95 35.86 17.01
N ASP A 231 -18.70 35.05 15.98
CA ASP A 231 -19.77 34.42 15.20
C ASP A 231 -20.55 33.43 16.07
N SER A 232 -21.87 33.45 15.95
CA SER A 232 -22.76 32.68 16.83
C SER A 232 -23.84 31.95 16.05
N MET A 233 -24.11 30.72 16.46
CA MET A 233 -25.20 29.90 15.91
C MET A 233 -26.61 30.29 16.38
N VAL A 234 -26.80 31.37 17.16
CA VAL A 234 -28.15 31.82 17.59
C VAL A 234 -29.08 32.06 16.41
N THR A 235 -28.56 32.47 15.25
CA THR A 235 -29.31 32.65 14.01
C THR A 235 -30.04 31.38 13.56
N PHE A 236 -29.51 30.21 13.88
CA PHE A 236 -30.06 28.89 13.56
C PHE A 236 -31.02 28.36 14.64
N SER A 237 -31.90 29.22 15.14
CA SER A 237 -32.84 28.86 16.22
C SER A 237 -33.76 27.67 15.90
N HIS A 238 -34.02 27.36 14.63
CA HIS A 238 -34.90 26.26 14.20
C HIS A 238 -34.15 24.96 13.87
N LEU A 239 -32.82 24.92 14.02
CA LEU A 239 -31.99 23.81 13.61
C LEU A 239 -32.29 22.55 14.44
N ARG A 240 -32.49 21.43 13.73
CA ARG A 240 -32.77 20.10 14.28
C ARG A 240 -31.68 19.09 13.95
N ALA A 241 -31.07 19.20 12.78
CA ALA A 241 -29.97 18.34 12.37
C ALA A 241 -28.78 19.18 11.87
N LEU A 242 -27.62 18.93 12.45
CA LEU A 242 -26.36 19.54 12.06
C LEU A 242 -25.34 18.43 11.81
N TYR A 243 -24.75 18.44 10.63
CA TYR A 243 -23.62 17.60 10.25
C TYR A 243 -22.55 18.49 9.66
N ILE A 244 -21.38 18.49 10.28
CA ILE A 244 -20.22 19.22 9.80
C ILE A 244 -19.03 18.28 9.78
N GLU A 245 -18.35 18.24 8.65
CA GLU A 245 -17.01 17.67 8.53
C GLU A 245 -16.03 18.82 8.28
N ALA A 246 -15.26 19.18 9.31
CA ALA A 246 -14.33 20.30 9.23
C ALA A 246 -13.23 20.17 10.30
N ALA A 247 -12.00 20.53 9.94
CA ALA A 247 -10.87 20.47 10.85
C ALA A 247 -10.97 21.49 11.99
N ASP A 248 -11.53 22.69 11.78
CA ASP A 248 -11.67 23.70 12.84
C ASP A 248 -13.12 24.09 13.07
N VAL A 249 -13.62 23.83 14.29
CA VAL A 249 -14.98 24.15 14.73
C VAL A 249 -14.98 24.78 16.12
N ALA A 250 -13.87 25.35 16.59
CA ALA A 250 -13.77 25.88 17.96
C ALA A 250 -14.88 26.90 18.29
N ALA A 251 -15.11 27.86 17.39
CA ALA A 251 -16.16 28.87 17.53
C ALA A 251 -17.59 28.28 17.50
N LEU A 252 -17.79 27.20 16.73
CA LEU A 252 -19.05 26.47 16.69
C LEU A 252 -19.37 25.86 18.06
N VAL A 253 -18.38 25.17 18.64
CA VAL A 253 -18.49 24.39 19.88
C VAL A 253 -18.92 25.28 21.06
N GLU A 254 -18.41 26.51 21.15
CA GLU A 254 -18.78 27.46 22.21
C GLU A 254 -20.27 27.88 22.15
N SER A 255 -20.87 27.91 20.95
CA SER A 255 -22.25 28.35 20.75
C SER A 255 -23.28 27.22 20.62
N LEU A 256 -22.85 25.94 20.56
CA LEU A 256 -23.75 24.77 20.40
C LEU A 256 -24.91 24.73 21.39
N HIS A 257 -24.65 25.08 22.65
CA HIS A 257 -25.65 25.05 23.71
C HIS A 257 -26.84 26.00 23.49
N GLN A 258 -26.72 26.93 22.53
CA GLN A 258 -27.77 27.88 22.17
C GLN A 258 -28.80 27.25 21.21
N LEU A 259 -28.46 26.13 20.55
CA LEU A 259 -29.32 25.39 19.63
C LEU A 259 -30.31 24.47 20.38
N LYS A 260 -31.33 25.08 20.99
CA LYS A 260 -32.29 24.37 21.86
C LYS A 260 -33.15 23.32 21.15
N HIS A 261 -33.31 23.42 19.83
CA HIS A 261 -34.12 22.51 19.02
C HIS A 261 -33.32 21.39 18.36
N LEU A 262 -32.00 21.36 18.55
CA LEU A 262 -31.13 20.38 17.92
C LEU A 262 -31.40 18.98 18.48
N ARG A 263 -31.50 18.00 17.58
CA ARG A 263 -31.75 16.59 17.86
C ARG A 263 -30.65 15.69 17.33
N TYR A 264 -30.01 16.08 16.23
CA TYR A 264 -28.87 15.39 15.63
C TYR A 264 -27.69 16.35 15.51
N LEU A 265 -26.57 15.97 16.11
CA LEU A 265 -25.30 16.66 16.00
C LEU A 265 -24.22 15.66 15.57
N ALA A 266 -23.63 15.89 14.40
CA ALA A 266 -22.46 15.16 13.93
C ALA A 266 -21.32 16.15 13.67
N LEU A 267 -20.21 15.98 14.37
CA LEU A 267 -18.96 16.68 14.16
C LEU A 267 -17.92 15.63 13.80
N ILE A 268 -17.60 15.52 12.52
CA ILE A 268 -16.77 14.45 11.98
C ILE A 268 -15.38 14.99 11.66
N ASN A 269 -14.33 14.27 12.08
CA ASN A 269 -12.93 14.64 11.88
C ASN A 269 -12.59 16.06 12.38
N ALA A 270 -13.27 16.50 13.44
CA ALA A 270 -13.13 17.85 13.96
C ALA A 270 -12.02 17.95 15.00
N ASN A 271 -11.20 19.01 14.93
CA ASN A 271 -10.15 19.29 15.91
C ASN A 271 -10.73 19.89 17.19
N ILE A 272 -11.52 19.10 17.91
CA ILE A 272 -12.14 19.48 19.17
C ILE A 272 -11.39 18.77 20.30
N SER A 273 -10.89 19.52 21.27
CA SER A 273 -10.28 18.97 22.48
C SER A 273 -11.28 18.79 23.63
N VAL A 274 -12.31 19.64 23.69
CA VAL A 274 -13.31 19.67 24.76
C VAL A 274 -14.68 20.09 24.21
N LEU A 275 -15.75 19.41 24.63
CA LEU A 275 -17.14 19.85 24.41
C LEU A 275 -17.56 20.91 25.44
N PRO A 276 -18.50 21.81 25.12
CA PRO A 276 -18.84 22.90 26.03
C PRO A 276 -19.46 22.33 27.31
N GLY A 277 -19.01 22.81 28.47
CA GLY A 277 -19.46 22.31 29.78
C GLY A 277 -20.98 22.42 30.02
N ASN A 278 -21.68 23.20 29.21
CA ASN A 278 -23.13 23.40 29.25
C ASN A 278 -23.92 22.62 28.18
N ILE A 279 -23.32 21.62 27.51
CA ILE A 279 -23.99 20.76 26.52
C ILE A 279 -25.26 20.10 27.06
N GLY A 280 -25.30 19.78 28.37
CA GLY A 280 -26.49 19.26 29.05
C GLY A 280 -27.74 20.15 29.00
N LYS A 281 -27.63 21.40 28.55
CA LYS A 281 -28.80 22.29 28.29
C LYS A 281 -29.59 21.88 27.04
N MET A 282 -29.00 21.11 26.13
CA MET A 282 -29.60 20.67 24.87
C MET A 282 -30.53 19.47 25.06
N LYS A 283 -31.60 19.64 25.85
CA LYS A 283 -32.49 18.54 26.31
C LYS A 283 -33.21 17.75 25.20
N LEU A 284 -33.24 18.27 23.97
CA LEU A 284 -33.85 17.61 22.82
C LEU A 284 -32.83 16.80 21.99
N LEU A 285 -31.54 16.83 22.35
CA LEU A 285 -30.52 16.10 21.63
C LEU A 285 -30.73 14.59 21.78
N GLN A 286 -30.82 13.90 20.65
CA GLN A 286 -31.09 12.46 20.55
C GLN A 286 -29.91 11.69 19.95
N PHE A 287 -29.13 12.31 19.07
CA PHE A 287 -28.02 11.68 18.37
C PHE A 287 -26.80 12.60 18.42
N LEU A 288 -25.71 12.08 18.96
CA LEU A 288 -24.42 12.75 19.04
C LEU A 288 -23.34 11.87 18.42
N ASP A 289 -22.76 12.32 17.31
CA ASP A 289 -21.70 11.62 16.57
C ASP A 289 -20.44 12.49 16.54
N LEU A 290 -19.37 12.01 17.16
CA LEU A 290 -18.08 12.70 17.29
C LEU A 290 -16.94 11.88 16.66
N CYS A 291 -17.27 11.03 15.68
CA CYS A 291 -16.30 10.15 15.04
C CYS A 291 -15.13 10.95 14.42
N GLY A 292 -13.90 10.48 14.61
CA GLY A 292 -12.69 11.13 14.08
C GLY A 292 -12.23 12.38 14.86
N CYS A 293 -12.89 12.75 15.96
CA CYS A 293 -12.40 13.81 16.85
C CYS A 293 -11.26 13.32 17.76
N GLU A 294 -10.09 12.98 17.19
CA GLU A 294 -9.02 12.26 17.90
C GLU A 294 -8.48 12.99 19.15
N ASN A 295 -8.58 14.32 19.17
CA ASN A 295 -8.13 15.16 20.29
C ASN A 295 -9.13 15.27 21.45
N LEU A 296 -10.35 14.74 21.30
CA LEU A 296 -11.37 14.77 22.35
C LEU A 296 -11.09 13.69 23.39
N VAL A 297 -10.53 14.10 24.54
CA VAL A 297 -10.16 13.16 25.61
C VAL A 297 -11.28 13.00 26.65
N ASN A 298 -11.97 14.08 27.03
CA ASN A 298 -12.94 14.06 28.13
C ASN A 298 -14.29 14.63 27.70
N LEU A 299 -15.38 13.93 28.02
CA LEU A 299 -16.72 14.48 27.93
C LEU A 299 -17.07 15.29 29.19
N PRO A 300 -17.82 16.40 29.06
CA PRO A 300 -18.24 17.21 30.19
C PRO A 300 -19.28 16.48 31.04
N ASP A 301 -19.23 16.65 32.37
CA ASP A 301 -20.18 16.06 33.33
C ASP A 301 -21.65 16.29 32.96
N SER A 302 -21.95 17.42 32.32
CA SER A 302 -23.33 17.75 31.93
C SER A 302 -23.91 16.85 30.84
N ILE A 303 -23.12 16.00 30.18
CA ILE A 303 -23.58 15.04 29.16
C ILE A 303 -24.62 14.07 29.71
N VAL A 304 -24.53 13.70 30.99
CA VAL A 304 -25.48 12.78 31.65
C VAL A 304 -26.89 13.40 31.80
N ASN A 305 -27.03 14.72 31.61
CA ASN A 305 -28.32 15.40 31.61
C ASN A 305 -29.08 15.25 30.28
N LEU A 306 -28.47 14.68 29.24
CA LEU A 306 -29.09 14.46 27.94
C LEU A 306 -30.00 13.23 27.95
N VAL A 307 -31.05 13.25 28.77
CA VAL A 307 -31.97 12.12 28.99
C VAL A 307 -32.70 11.61 27.75
N GLN A 308 -32.69 12.38 26.65
CA GLN A 308 -33.26 11.97 25.35
C GLN A 308 -32.25 11.31 24.40
N LEU A 309 -30.98 11.17 24.82
CA LEU A 309 -29.91 10.63 24.00
C LEU A 309 -30.15 9.14 23.70
N ARG A 310 -30.14 8.81 22.40
CA ARG A 310 -30.36 7.47 21.84
C ARG A 310 -29.11 6.92 21.18
N LEU A 311 -28.24 7.77 20.65
CA LEU A 311 -26.99 7.39 20.01
C LEU A 311 -25.86 8.28 20.49
N LEU A 312 -24.76 7.64 20.88
CA LEU A 312 -23.51 8.28 21.21
C LEU A 312 -22.37 7.53 20.52
N GLU A 313 -21.75 8.17 19.52
CA GLU A 313 -20.56 7.66 18.83
C GLU A 313 -19.37 8.52 19.23
N LEU A 314 -18.36 7.92 19.87
CA LEU A 314 -17.20 8.60 20.41
C LEU A 314 -15.91 8.16 19.70
N PRO A 315 -14.89 9.03 19.66
CA PRO A 315 -13.54 8.60 19.33
C PRO A 315 -13.03 7.68 20.46
N GLY A 316 -12.18 6.69 20.10
CA GLY A 316 -11.72 5.67 21.06
C GLY A 316 -10.90 6.20 22.25
N THR A 317 -10.50 7.47 22.22
CA THR A 317 -9.74 8.14 23.29
C THR A 317 -10.63 8.83 24.33
N SER A 318 -11.94 8.98 24.07
CA SER A 318 -12.85 9.75 24.94
C SER A 318 -13.26 9.02 26.23
N MET A 319 -13.28 9.76 27.33
CA MET A 319 -13.75 9.32 28.65
C MET A 319 -15.15 9.85 28.93
N ILE A 320 -16.03 8.98 29.44
CA ILE A 320 -17.41 9.32 29.82
C ILE A 320 -17.47 9.57 31.34
N PRO A 321 -18.11 10.65 31.82
CA PRO A 321 -18.25 10.92 33.25
C PRO A 321 -19.22 9.94 33.94
N ARG A 322 -19.07 9.78 35.26
CA ARG A 322 -19.96 8.93 36.07
C ARG A 322 -21.41 9.39 36.03
N GLY A 323 -22.33 8.45 36.25
CA GLY A 323 -23.78 8.69 36.22
C GLY A 323 -24.42 8.48 34.85
N PHE A 324 -23.64 7.98 33.88
CA PHE A 324 -24.10 7.65 32.54
C PHE A 324 -25.20 6.58 32.53
N SER A 325 -25.22 5.72 33.55
CA SER A 325 -26.27 4.72 33.80
C SER A 325 -27.70 5.30 33.84
N GLY A 326 -27.87 6.61 34.05
CA GLY A 326 -29.16 7.31 33.96
C GLY A 326 -29.76 7.43 32.56
N LEU A 327 -28.95 7.27 31.49
CA LEU A 327 -29.39 7.40 30.09
C LEU A 327 -30.05 6.11 29.56
N THR A 328 -31.09 5.66 30.24
CA THR A 328 -31.71 4.32 30.05
C THR A 328 -32.34 4.07 28.68
N ILE A 329 -32.60 5.12 27.88
CA ILE A 329 -33.20 4.99 26.54
C ILE A 329 -32.15 4.86 25.42
N ILE A 330 -30.86 4.89 25.77
CA ILE A 330 -29.78 4.77 24.80
C ILE A 330 -29.86 3.45 24.04
N ARG A 331 -29.71 3.53 22.72
CA ARG A 331 -29.79 2.40 21.79
C ARG A 331 -28.42 2.05 21.21
N ARG A 332 -27.56 3.04 21.00
CA ARG A 332 -26.26 2.84 20.37
C ARG A 332 -25.18 3.58 21.15
N LEU A 333 -24.15 2.84 21.53
CA LEU A 333 -23.00 3.36 22.24
C LEU A 333 -21.74 2.74 21.64
N SER A 334 -20.85 3.57 21.12
CA SER A 334 -19.63 3.14 20.45
C SER A 334 -18.45 3.98 20.91
N GLY A 335 -17.26 3.37 20.95
CA GLY A 335 -16.07 3.99 21.52
C GLY A 335 -16.10 4.07 23.04
N PHE A 336 -16.86 3.20 23.72
CA PHE A 336 -16.90 3.17 25.18
C PHE A 336 -15.61 2.58 25.73
N ARG A 337 -14.81 3.41 26.40
CA ARG A 337 -13.53 3.00 26.98
C ARG A 337 -13.73 2.23 28.28
N ALA A 338 -13.12 1.06 28.39
CA ALA A 338 -13.14 0.25 29.60
C ALA A 338 -12.11 0.75 30.63
N TYR A 339 -12.30 1.98 31.12
CA TYR A 339 -11.44 2.61 32.12
C TYR A 339 -11.94 2.34 33.55
N MET A 340 -11.02 2.14 34.50
CA MET A 340 -11.34 1.64 35.84
C MET A 340 -10.97 2.59 37.00
N ASP A 341 -10.30 3.72 36.73
CA ASP A 341 -9.81 4.62 37.77
C ASP A 341 -10.60 5.94 37.87
N GLY A 342 -10.70 6.48 39.09
CA GLY A 342 -11.14 7.86 39.34
C GLY A 342 -12.63 8.17 39.11
N ASP A 343 -12.90 9.40 38.70
CA ASP A 343 -14.22 10.04 38.61
C ASP A 343 -15.01 9.69 37.31
N TRP A 344 -14.53 8.71 36.54
CA TRP A 344 -15.08 8.35 35.21
C TRP A 344 -15.93 7.08 35.22
N CYS A 345 -16.75 6.92 34.18
CA CYS A 345 -17.69 5.83 33.99
C CYS A 345 -16.97 4.50 33.74
N SER A 346 -17.24 3.50 34.57
CA SER A 346 -16.74 2.13 34.43
C SER A 346 -17.79 1.20 33.80
N LEU A 347 -17.38 -0.04 33.46
CA LEU A 347 -18.22 -1.03 32.78
C LEU A 347 -19.49 -1.43 33.55
N ASP A 348 -19.51 -1.30 34.88
CA ASP A 348 -20.66 -1.58 35.73
C ASP A 348 -21.86 -0.64 35.46
N GLU A 349 -21.61 0.60 35.04
CA GLU A 349 -22.66 1.55 34.65
C GLU A 349 -23.41 1.13 33.38
N LEU A 350 -22.88 0.17 32.61
CA LEU A 350 -23.59 -0.42 31.47
C LEU A 350 -24.68 -1.40 31.90
N GLY A 351 -24.63 -1.91 33.14
CA GLY A 351 -25.57 -2.91 33.66
C GLY A 351 -27.05 -2.51 33.49
N PRO A 352 -27.47 -1.30 33.90
CA PRO A 352 -28.85 -0.82 33.78
C PRO A 352 -29.35 -0.56 32.36
N LEU A 353 -28.45 -0.41 31.37
CA LEU A 353 -28.78 0.02 30.01
C LEU A 353 -29.32 -1.14 29.15
N SER A 354 -30.51 -1.64 29.49
CA SER A 354 -31.14 -2.82 28.85
C SER A 354 -31.64 -2.62 27.43
N GLN A 355 -31.79 -1.36 26.99
CA GLN A 355 -32.36 -0.97 25.69
C GLN A 355 -31.34 -0.88 24.55
N LEU A 356 -30.06 -1.16 24.85
CA LEU A 356 -28.95 -1.12 23.90
C LEU A 356 -29.12 -2.15 22.77
N ARG A 357 -28.91 -1.67 21.54
CA ARG A 357 -28.90 -2.43 20.27
C ARG A 357 -27.49 -2.54 19.69
N LEU A 358 -26.61 -1.58 19.95
CA LEU A 358 -25.19 -1.62 19.59
C LEU A 358 -24.33 -1.21 20.78
N ILE A 359 -23.28 -1.98 21.05
CA ILE A 359 -22.24 -1.64 22.02
C ILE A 359 -20.86 -1.86 21.39
N GLY A 360 -20.03 -0.82 21.38
CA GLY A 360 -18.60 -0.92 21.07
C GLY A 360 -17.74 -0.57 22.27
N LEU A 361 -17.06 -1.57 22.83
CA LEU A 361 -16.12 -1.43 23.94
C LEU A 361 -14.69 -1.36 23.40
N VAL A 362 -13.90 -0.40 23.89
CA VAL A 362 -12.49 -0.20 23.53
C VAL A 362 -11.60 -0.24 24.77
N ASP A 363 -10.32 -0.51 24.56
CA ASP A 363 -9.29 -0.63 25.60
C ASP A 363 -9.63 -1.64 26.70
N LEU A 364 -10.20 -2.79 26.33
CA LEU A 364 -10.58 -3.85 27.27
C LEU A 364 -9.39 -4.41 28.08
N GLU A 365 -8.16 -4.21 27.63
CA GLU A 365 -6.94 -4.51 28.40
C GLU A 365 -6.81 -3.73 29.71
N ASN A 366 -7.51 -2.60 29.86
CA ASN A 366 -7.45 -1.77 31.07
C ASN A 366 -8.36 -2.30 32.19
N VAL A 367 -9.13 -3.37 31.94
CA VAL A 367 -10.01 -3.97 32.96
C VAL A 367 -9.18 -4.81 33.93
N SER A 368 -8.98 -4.29 35.14
CA SER A 368 -8.15 -4.93 36.18
C SER A 368 -8.77 -6.18 36.81
N ALA A 369 -10.10 -6.32 36.78
CA ALA A 369 -10.81 -7.47 37.34
C ALA A 369 -12.04 -7.85 36.51
N ALA A 370 -12.21 -9.15 36.25
CA ALA A 370 -13.33 -9.69 35.46
C ALA A 370 -14.71 -9.41 36.08
N SER A 371 -14.80 -9.10 37.38
CA SER A 371 -16.05 -8.69 38.03
C SER A 371 -16.67 -7.43 37.41
N PHE A 372 -15.85 -6.49 36.92
CA PHE A 372 -16.35 -5.28 36.25
C PHE A 372 -16.98 -5.59 34.90
N ALA A 373 -16.39 -6.52 34.15
CA ALA A 373 -16.98 -7.04 32.92
C ALA A 373 -18.30 -7.78 33.19
N ALA A 374 -18.37 -8.59 34.25
CA ALA A 374 -19.60 -9.26 34.66
C ALA A 374 -20.73 -8.26 35.01
N ASN A 375 -20.39 -7.14 35.66
CA ASN A 375 -21.34 -6.08 36.01
C ASN A 375 -21.90 -5.33 34.80
N ALA A 376 -21.25 -5.40 33.63
CA ALA A 376 -21.82 -4.88 32.38
C ALA A 376 -23.06 -5.67 31.94
N ARG A 377 -23.30 -6.88 32.47
CA ARG A 377 -24.52 -7.70 32.25
C ARG A 377 -24.93 -7.80 30.77
N LEU A 378 -23.98 -8.06 29.87
CA LEU A 378 -24.24 -8.14 28.43
C LEU A 378 -25.29 -9.19 28.07
N GLY A 379 -25.24 -10.38 28.67
CA GLY A 379 -26.21 -11.45 28.43
C GLY A 379 -27.65 -11.11 28.80
N GLY A 380 -27.89 -10.05 29.58
CA GLY A 380 -29.22 -9.54 29.90
C GLY A 380 -29.80 -8.57 28.86
N LYS A 381 -29.01 -8.11 27.89
CA LYS A 381 -29.39 -7.08 26.91
C LYS A 381 -30.04 -7.70 25.66
N MET A 382 -31.27 -8.19 25.81
CA MET A 382 -31.98 -8.97 24.77
C MET A 382 -32.27 -8.23 23.45
N HIS A 383 -32.02 -6.92 23.39
CA HIS A 383 -32.16 -6.11 22.17
C HIS A 383 -30.82 -5.88 21.45
N LEU A 384 -29.70 -6.39 21.98
CA LEU A 384 -28.37 -6.19 21.42
C LEU A 384 -28.21 -6.97 20.12
N ILE A 385 -27.88 -6.26 19.04
CA ILE A 385 -27.70 -6.79 17.68
C ILE A 385 -26.22 -6.74 17.29
N ASP A 386 -25.55 -5.62 17.60
CA ASP A 386 -24.17 -5.33 17.23
C ASP A 386 -23.29 -5.28 18.49
N LEU A 387 -22.24 -6.10 18.56
CA LEU A 387 -21.27 -6.10 19.66
C LEU A 387 -19.84 -6.03 19.13
N PHE A 388 -19.12 -4.99 19.54
CA PHE A 388 -17.70 -4.79 19.22
C PHE A 388 -16.86 -4.80 20.49
N LEU A 389 -15.84 -5.64 20.52
CA LEU A 389 -14.93 -5.83 21.66
C LEU A 389 -13.49 -5.61 21.21
N TYR A 390 -12.93 -4.44 21.52
CA TYR A 390 -11.64 -4.01 21.00
C TYR A 390 -10.61 -3.84 22.12
N CYS A 391 -9.41 -4.38 21.86
CA CYS A 391 -8.20 -4.12 22.60
C CYS A 391 -7.16 -3.42 21.70
N THR A 392 -6.14 -2.82 22.30
CA THR A 392 -4.99 -2.32 21.53
C THR A 392 -4.24 -3.48 20.86
N SER A 393 -3.99 -3.34 19.56
CA SER A 393 -3.26 -4.33 18.77
C SER A 393 -1.80 -4.46 19.22
N ARG A 394 -1.39 -5.69 19.54
CA ARG A 394 0.00 -6.06 19.90
C ARG A 394 0.86 -6.46 18.70
N LEU A 395 0.29 -6.39 17.49
CA LEU A 395 0.93 -6.81 16.26
C LEU A 395 1.59 -5.62 15.54
N GLY A 396 2.79 -5.84 15.00
CA GLY A 396 3.52 -4.91 14.14
C GLY A 396 2.94 -4.86 12.73
N HIS A 397 3.46 -3.98 11.88
CA HIS A 397 3.02 -3.86 10.48
C HIS A 397 3.24 -5.15 9.67
N ASP A 398 4.18 -5.99 10.08
CA ASP A 398 4.46 -7.33 9.55
C ASP A 398 3.42 -8.39 9.95
N GLY A 399 2.50 -8.07 10.87
CA GLY A 399 1.52 -9.01 11.40
C GLY A 399 2.06 -9.95 12.47
N LEU A 400 3.29 -9.74 12.95
CA LEU A 400 3.90 -10.48 14.04
C LEU A 400 3.80 -9.71 15.36
N VAL A 401 3.96 -10.40 16.50
CA VAL A 401 3.96 -9.76 17.81
C VAL A 401 5.17 -8.83 17.91
N LYS A 402 4.95 -7.56 18.29
CA LYS A 402 6.04 -6.59 18.42
C LYS A 402 7.02 -7.07 19.50
N GLU A 403 8.30 -7.22 19.16
CA GLU A 403 9.34 -7.70 20.10
C GLU A 403 9.43 -6.88 21.40
N LYS A 404 9.09 -5.58 21.35
CA LYS A 404 9.08 -4.68 22.51
C LYS A 404 7.81 -4.74 23.37
N GLU A 405 6.72 -5.31 22.87
CA GLU A 405 5.40 -5.40 23.56
C GLU A 405 5.05 -6.85 23.94
N GLY A 406 6.05 -7.71 24.16
CA GLY A 406 5.83 -9.11 24.54
C GLY A 406 4.78 -9.22 25.66
N VAL A 407 3.69 -9.93 25.38
CA VAL A 407 2.54 -10.02 26.28
C VAL A 407 2.83 -11.02 27.39
N SER A 408 2.77 -10.60 28.66
CA SER A 408 2.99 -11.49 29.81
C SER A 408 1.90 -12.56 29.93
N GLU A 409 2.19 -13.71 30.54
CA GLU A 409 1.16 -14.74 30.74
C GLU A 409 0.03 -14.27 31.66
N GLU A 410 0.34 -13.38 32.60
CA GLU A 410 -0.62 -12.76 33.51
C GLU A 410 -1.62 -11.89 32.76
N GLU A 411 -1.17 -11.05 31.84
CA GLU A 411 -2.04 -10.22 30.99
C GLU A 411 -2.92 -11.09 30.10
N GLN A 412 -2.38 -12.16 29.51
CA GLN A 412 -3.13 -13.11 28.69
C GLN A 412 -4.26 -13.78 29.49
N ARG A 413 -3.97 -14.26 30.71
CA ARG A 413 -4.98 -14.86 31.59
C ARG A 413 -6.00 -13.84 32.09
N CYS A 414 -5.59 -12.58 32.27
CA CYS A 414 -6.50 -11.52 32.68
C CYS A 414 -7.53 -11.23 31.58
N ILE A 415 -7.05 -11.01 30.34
CA ILE A 415 -7.94 -10.68 29.23
C ILE A 415 -8.88 -11.84 28.87
N GLU A 416 -8.42 -13.09 28.99
CA GLU A 416 -9.25 -14.29 28.86
C GLU A 416 -10.44 -14.25 29.84
N LYS A 417 -10.17 -13.98 31.12
CA LYS A 417 -11.22 -13.88 32.15
C LYS A 417 -12.17 -12.72 31.90
N VAL A 418 -11.66 -11.57 31.42
CA VAL A 418 -12.51 -10.40 31.11
C VAL A 418 -13.48 -10.74 29.98
N PHE A 419 -12.99 -11.29 28.86
CA PHE A 419 -13.85 -11.63 27.73
C PHE A 419 -14.82 -12.77 28.02
N ASP A 420 -14.45 -13.69 28.90
CA ASP A 420 -15.32 -14.76 29.37
C ASP A 420 -16.59 -14.24 30.07
N GLU A 421 -16.47 -13.13 30.82
CA GLU A 421 -17.59 -12.49 31.52
C GLU A 421 -18.40 -11.54 30.60
N LEU A 422 -17.82 -11.11 29.47
CA LEU A 422 -18.50 -10.33 28.42
C LEU A 422 -19.36 -11.21 27.50
N CYS A 423 -20.23 -12.01 28.11
CA CYS A 423 -21.08 -12.97 27.43
C CYS A 423 -22.18 -12.28 26.59
N PRO A 424 -22.23 -12.49 25.26
CA PRO A 424 -23.27 -11.92 24.40
C PRO A 424 -24.64 -12.62 24.57
N PRO A 425 -25.76 -11.89 24.41
CA PRO A 425 -27.10 -12.48 24.32
C PRO A 425 -27.34 -13.16 22.96
N SER A 426 -28.34 -14.04 22.88
CA SER A 426 -28.68 -14.76 21.65
C SER A 426 -29.24 -13.88 20.52
N SER A 427 -29.58 -12.61 20.81
CA SER A 427 -30.06 -11.62 19.84
C SER A 427 -28.95 -11.06 18.95
N VAL A 428 -27.68 -11.23 19.31
CA VAL A 428 -26.54 -10.65 18.57
C VAL A 428 -26.46 -11.27 17.16
N GLU A 429 -26.41 -10.40 16.16
CA GLU A 429 -26.24 -10.75 14.76
C GLU A 429 -24.82 -10.46 14.24
N ASN A 430 -24.16 -9.44 14.80
CA ASN A 430 -22.83 -8.97 14.41
C ASN A 430 -21.91 -8.97 15.64
N LEU A 431 -20.80 -9.70 15.54
CA LEU A 431 -19.75 -9.74 16.57
C LEU A 431 -18.39 -9.45 15.94
N ASP A 432 -17.71 -8.41 16.42
CA ASP A 432 -16.34 -8.07 16.04
C ASP A 432 -15.43 -8.06 17.26
N ILE A 433 -14.35 -8.84 17.21
CA ILE A 433 -13.31 -8.88 18.24
C ILE A 433 -12.00 -8.45 17.60
N LYS A 434 -11.38 -7.41 18.14
CA LYS A 434 -10.13 -6.84 17.61
C LYS A 434 -9.04 -6.73 18.67
N GLY A 435 -7.81 -7.07 18.32
CA GLY A 435 -6.64 -6.86 19.17
C GLY A 435 -6.55 -7.84 20.35
N TYR A 436 -7.36 -8.90 20.35
CA TYR A 436 -7.38 -9.88 21.42
C TYR A 436 -6.04 -10.62 21.53
N PHE A 437 -5.46 -10.66 22.72
CA PHE A 437 -4.14 -11.24 22.98
C PHE A 437 -4.16 -12.41 23.96
N GLY A 438 -5.33 -13.01 24.25
CA GLY A 438 -5.39 -14.28 24.99
C GLY A 438 -4.96 -15.48 24.13
N LYS A 439 -4.54 -16.58 24.77
CA LYS A 439 -4.17 -17.83 24.07
C LYS A 439 -5.41 -18.55 23.54
N GLN A 440 -6.51 -18.51 24.30
CA GLN A 440 -7.78 -19.13 23.93
C GLN A 440 -8.88 -18.09 23.76
N LEU A 441 -9.74 -18.26 22.77
CA LEU A 441 -10.95 -17.44 22.65
C LEU A 441 -11.97 -17.80 23.76
N PRO A 442 -12.95 -16.92 24.05
CA PRO A 442 -13.80 -17.03 25.24
C PRO A 442 -14.62 -18.33 25.33
N ARG A 443 -14.90 -18.78 26.55
CA ARG A 443 -15.60 -20.06 26.85
C ARG A 443 -16.93 -20.21 26.13
N TRP A 444 -17.66 -19.11 25.96
CA TRP A 444 -18.94 -19.06 25.27
C TRP A 444 -18.84 -19.22 23.75
N MET A 445 -17.65 -19.05 23.14
CA MET A 445 -17.37 -19.40 21.74
C MET A 445 -16.93 -20.87 21.60
N ILE A 446 -16.27 -21.42 22.63
CA ILE A 446 -15.80 -22.81 22.63
C ILE A 446 -16.97 -23.79 22.73
N SER A 447 -17.89 -23.56 23.66
CA SER A 447 -19.08 -24.40 23.81
C SER A 447 -20.36 -23.62 23.61
N THR A 448 -20.98 -23.80 22.45
CA THR A 448 -22.31 -23.25 22.12
C THR A 448 -23.44 -23.81 22.99
N SER A 449 -23.17 -24.81 23.85
CA SER A 449 -24.11 -25.27 24.87
C SER A 449 -24.26 -24.29 26.04
N THR A 450 -23.26 -23.43 26.28
CA THR A 450 -23.29 -22.45 27.38
C THR A 450 -24.08 -21.20 27.00
N VAL A 451 -23.97 -20.76 25.73
CA VAL A 451 -24.66 -19.60 25.20
C VAL A 451 -25.05 -19.87 23.74
N PRO A 452 -26.35 -20.03 23.43
CA PRO A 452 -26.80 -20.33 22.07
C PRO A 452 -26.79 -19.06 21.20
N LEU A 453 -25.67 -18.82 20.51
CA LEU A 453 -25.47 -17.76 19.50
C LEU A 453 -26.23 -18.05 18.19
N THR A 454 -27.54 -18.24 18.30
CA THR A 454 -28.41 -18.75 17.21
C THR A 454 -28.67 -17.73 16.11
N ASN A 455 -28.59 -16.43 16.40
CA ASN A 455 -28.83 -15.37 15.41
C ASN A 455 -27.54 -14.77 14.83
N LEU A 456 -26.36 -15.23 15.25
CA LEU A 456 -25.09 -14.67 14.79
C LEU A 456 -24.92 -14.91 13.28
N LYS A 457 -24.80 -13.83 12.52
CA LYS A 457 -24.66 -13.82 11.05
C LYS A 457 -23.26 -13.43 10.61
N TYR A 458 -22.60 -12.51 11.32
CA TYR A 458 -21.29 -12.00 10.94
C TYR A 458 -20.35 -12.08 12.14
N LEU A 459 -19.22 -12.76 11.96
CA LEU A 459 -18.17 -12.89 12.95
C LEU A 459 -16.85 -12.41 12.35
N MET A 460 -16.32 -11.33 12.92
CA MET A 460 -15.03 -10.76 12.56
C MET A 460 -14.06 -10.91 13.74
N LEU A 461 -12.91 -11.49 13.46
CA LEU A 461 -11.81 -11.66 14.42
C LEU A 461 -10.57 -11.04 13.80
N SER A 462 -10.05 -9.99 14.41
CA SER A 462 -8.91 -9.23 13.89
C SER A 462 -7.80 -9.11 14.93
N ASP A 463 -6.54 -9.20 14.50
CA ASP A 463 -5.35 -9.01 15.34
C ASP A 463 -5.33 -9.94 16.56
N LEU A 464 -5.51 -11.24 16.34
CA LEU A 464 -5.47 -12.27 17.38
C LEU A 464 -4.01 -12.62 17.73
N ALA A 465 -3.38 -11.80 18.57
CA ALA A 465 -1.92 -11.80 18.72
C ALA A 465 -1.33 -13.11 19.25
N CYS A 466 -1.96 -13.73 20.25
CA CYS A 466 -1.44 -14.93 20.93
C CYS A 466 -2.36 -16.16 20.77
N CYS A 467 -3.43 -16.04 20.00
CA CYS A 467 -4.43 -17.09 19.86
C CYS A 467 -3.86 -18.28 19.07
N THR A 468 -3.87 -19.47 19.65
CA THR A 468 -3.24 -20.65 19.04
C THR A 468 -4.19 -21.50 18.21
N GLN A 469 -5.50 -21.35 18.41
CA GLN A 469 -6.52 -22.17 17.75
C GLN A 469 -7.86 -21.45 17.64
N LEU A 470 -8.61 -21.75 16.57
CA LEU A 470 -10.02 -21.35 16.45
C LEU A 470 -10.91 -22.34 17.21
N PRO A 471 -11.91 -21.88 17.98
CA PRO A 471 -12.82 -22.76 18.69
C PRO A 471 -13.67 -23.62 17.74
N ASN A 472 -13.70 -24.93 17.99
CA ASN A 472 -14.54 -25.86 17.22
C ASN A 472 -16.04 -25.52 17.31
N GLY A 473 -16.48 -24.92 18.42
CA GLY A 473 -17.87 -24.47 18.61
C GLY A 473 -18.37 -23.51 17.52
N LEU A 474 -17.48 -22.80 16.82
CA LEU A 474 -17.84 -21.91 15.71
C LEU A 474 -18.54 -22.65 14.57
N CYS A 475 -18.19 -23.92 14.33
CA CYS A 475 -18.78 -24.69 13.25
C CYS A 475 -20.26 -25.05 13.49
N LYS A 476 -20.73 -24.98 14.74
CA LYS A 476 -22.12 -25.25 15.15
C LYS A 476 -23.05 -24.07 14.94
N LEU A 477 -22.55 -22.90 14.56
CA LEU A 477 -23.34 -21.67 14.44
C LEU A 477 -24.34 -21.78 13.26
N PRO A 478 -25.67 -21.77 13.51
CA PRO A 478 -26.66 -22.14 12.50
C PRO A 478 -26.94 -21.03 11.47
N CYS A 479 -26.69 -19.77 11.82
CA CYS A 479 -27.04 -18.60 11.01
C CYS A 479 -25.83 -17.83 10.48
N LEU A 480 -24.61 -18.33 10.67
CA LEU A 480 -23.39 -17.63 10.27
C LEU A 480 -23.32 -17.53 8.75
N HIS A 481 -23.23 -16.31 8.21
CA HIS A 481 -23.09 -15.98 6.79
C HIS A 481 -21.67 -15.57 6.43
N LEU A 482 -20.99 -14.82 7.32
CA LEU A 482 -19.61 -14.37 7.14
C LEU A 482 -18.77 -14.78 8.35
N LEU A 483 -17.64 -15.43 8.08
CA LEU A 483 -16.55 -15.62 9.04
C LEU A 483 -15.29 -14.96 8.48
N GLN A 484 -14.74 -14.01 9.21
CA GLN A 484 -13.48 -13.37 8.88
C GLN A 484 -12.48 -13.51 10.02
N VAL A 485 -11.30 -14.05 9.72
CA VAL A 485 -10.13 -14.05 10.60
C VAL A 485 -9.04 -13.28 9.90
N ASN A 486 -8.60 -12.18 10.51
CA ASN A 486 -7.57 -11.30 9.98
C ASN A 486 -6.43 -11.18 11.00
N ARG A 487 -5.18 -11.46 10.58
CA ARG A 487 -3.97 -11.37 11.40
C ARG A 487 -4.04 -12.20 12.67
N ALA A 488 -3.74 -13.50 12.55
CA ALA A 488 -3.67 -14.45 13.66
C ALA A 488 -2.37 -15.27 13.59
N PRO A 489 -1.22 -14.71 13.97
CA PRO A 489 0.09 -15.30 13.71
C PRO A 489 0.39 -16.57 14.52
N CYS A 490 -0.29 -16.82 15.64
CA CYS A 490 -0.03 -18.02 16.45
C CYS A 490 -0.83 -19.26 16.01
N ILE A 491 -1.75 -19.13 15.05
CA ILE A 491 -2.54 -20.25 14.53
C ILE A 491 -1.72 -20.96 13.44
N ARG A 492 -1.24 -22.15 13.76
CA ARG A 492 -0.40 -22.96 12.84
C ARG A 492 -1.17 -24.01 12.06
N GLN A 493 -2.26 -24.52 12.63
CA GLN A 493 -3.04 -25.62 12.07
C GLN A 493 -4.54 -25.39 12.29
N ILE A 494 -5.33 -25.74 11.28
CA ILE A 494 -6.79 -25.91 11.38
C ILE A 494 -7.08 -27.37 11.07
N GLY A 495 -7.22 -28.17 12.12
CA GLY A 495 -7.37 -29.63 12.03
C GLY A 495 -8.83 -30.10 11.85
N ASN A 496 -8.99 -31.40 11.58
CA ASN A 496 -10.30 -32.03 11.35
C ASN A 496 -11.31 -31.85 12.51
N GLY A 497 -10.83 -31.73 13.75
CA GLY A 497 -11.67 -31.49 14.93
C GLY A 497 -12.55 -30.23 14.81
N PHE A 498 -12.13 -29.26 14.00
CA PHE A 498 -12.88 -28.04 13.73
C PHE A 498 -14.21 -28.28 13.03
N LEU A 499 -14.31 -29.34 12.20
CA LEU A 499 -15.51 -29.67 11.43
C LEU A 499 -16.25 -30.90 11.95
N GLN A 500 -15.64 -31.71 12.81
CA GLN A 500 -16.26 -32.94 13.33
C GLN A 500 -17.24 -32.72 14.47
N GLU A 501 -17.31 -31.51 15.03
CA GLU A 501 -18.18 -31.21 16.17
C GLU A 501 -19.65 -31.00 15.82
N ALA A 502 -20.00 -30.83 14.54
CA ALA A 502 -21.38 -30.63 14.10
C ALA A 502 -21.77 -31.65 13.01
N ALA A 503 -23.02 -32.09 13.03
CA ALA A 503 -23.55 -32.97 11.96
C ALA A 503 -23.62 -32.27 10.59
N ALA A 504 -23.81 -30.95 10.59
CA ALA A 504 -23.76 -30.09 9.41
C ALA A 504 -23.01 -28.78 9.77
N PRO A 505 -21.67 -28.77 9.71
CA PRO A 505 -20.85 -27.62 10.06
C PRO A 505 -21.10 -26.44 9.10
N PHE A 506 -21.28 -25.25 9.65
CA PHE A 506 -21.47 -23.99 8.91
C PHE A 506 -22.59 -24.05 7.84
N PRO A 507 -23.85 -24.31 8.23
CA PRO A 507 -24.93 -24.60 7.28
C PRO A 507 -25.33 -23.40 6.40
N ARG A 508 -25.04 -22.16 6.82
CA ARG A 508 -25.41 -20.92 6.11
C ARG A 508 -24.23 -20.05 5.67
N LEU A 509 -23.00 -20.50 5.90
CA LEU A 509 -21.81 -19.71 5.61
C LEU A 509 -21.71 -19.45 4.11
N ASN A 510 -21.71 -18.17 3.72
CA ASN A 510 -21.61 -17.71 2.34
C ASN A 510 -20.19 -17.25 2.02
N LYS A 511 -19.53 -16.56 2.96
CA LYS A 511 -18.20 -15.98 2.76
C LYS A 511 -17.26 -16.34 3.90
N LEU A 512 -16.06 -16.80 3.54
CA LEU A 512 -14.99 -17.12 4.46
C LEU A 512 -13.73 -16.34 4.05
N ASN A 513 -13.21 -15.53 4.96
CA ASN A 513 -11.99 -14.74 4.75
C ASN A 513 -10.96 -15.14 5.80
N LEU A 514 -9.81 -15.66 5.36
CA LEU A 514 -8.67 -16.01 6.22
C LEU A 514 -7.45 -15.24 5.71
N ILE A 515 -7.08 -14.18 6.42
CA ILE A 515 -6.15 -13.14 5.94
C ILE A 515 -5.05 -12.93 6.99
N GLY A 516 -3.78 -12.84 6.57
CA GLY A 516 -2.66 -12.52 7.46
C GLY A 516 -2.39 -13.57 8.53
N MET A 517 -2.74 -14.83 8.29
CA MET A 517 -2.42 -15.95 9.17
C MET A 517 -1.02 -16.48 8.83
N VAL A 518 0.00 -15.69 9.19
CA VAL A 518 1.37 -15.80 8.64
C VAL A 518 2.13 -17.08 9.04
N GLU A 519 1.78 -17.75 10.13
CA GLU A 519 2.36 -19.06 10.51
C GLU A 519 1.42 -20.23 10.23
N TRP A 520 0.33 -20.01 9.50
CA TRP A 520 -0.63 -21.07 9.18
C TRP A 520 -0.11 -21.95 8.04
N GLU A 521 0.23 -23.19 8.37
CA GLU A 521 0.88 -24.14 7.47
C GLU A 521 -0.08 -25.26 7.03
N GLU A 522 -0.95 -25.72 7.94
CA GLU A 522 -1.77 -26.91 7.74
C GLU A 522 -3.28 -26.63 7.83
N TRP A 523 -4.02 -27.07 6.81
CA TRP A 523 -5.48 -27.09 6.81
C TRP A 523 -5.98 -28.50 6.44
N GLU A 524 -6.53 -29.19 7.44
CA GLU A 524 -7.05 -30.55 7.28
C GLU A 524 -8.57 -30.55 7.19
N TRP A 525 -9.09 -31.20 6.14
CA TRP A 525 -10.52 -31.50 6.00
C TRP A 525 -10.70 -32.69 5.05
N GLU A 526 -11.17 -33.80 5.62
CA GLU A 526 -11.50 -35.04 4.91
C GLU A 526 -12.69 -34.89 3.95
N GLU A 527 -12.61 -35.52 2.77
CA GLU A 527 -13.68 -35.50 1.75
C GLU A 527 -15.04 -35.99 2.24
N LYS A 528 -15.05 -36.92 3.20
CA LYS A 528 -16.28 -37.50 3.76
C LYS A 528 -17.05 -36.54 4.66
N VAL A 529 -16.39 -35.50 5.18
CA VAL A 529 -17.00 -34.54 6.10
C VAL A 529 -17.73 -33.47 5.29
N GLN A 530 -19.06 -33.54 5.25
CA GLN A 530 -19.87 -32.54 4.58
C GLN A 530 -19.95 -31.27 5.41
N ALA A 531 -19.36 -30.18 4.93
CA ALA A 531 -19.40 -28.87 5.59
C ALA A 531 -19.54 -27.72 4.58
N MET A 532 -20.01 -26.58 5.06
CA MET A 532 -20.11 -25.32 4.30
C MET A 532 -20.89 -25.43 2.97
N PRO A 533 -22.12 -25.99 2.95
CA PRO A 533 -22.86 -26.27 1.72
C PRO A 533 -23.26 -25.02 0.90
N ARG A 534 -23.19 -23.83 1.50
CA ARG A 534 -23.59 -22.55 0.89
C ARG A 534 -22.44 -21.57 0.66
N LEU A 535 -21.19 -22.01 0.84
CA LEU A 535 -20.03 -21.15 0.67
C LEU A 535 -19.93 -20.72 -0.79
N GLU A 536 -20.03 -19.42 -1.07
CA GLU A 536 -19.93 -18.84 -2.41
C GLU A 536 -18.58 -18.15 -2.66
N ASN A 537 -17.97 -17.60 -1.60
CA ASN A 537 -16.73 -16.81 -1.70
C ASN A 537 -15.70 -17.26 -0.65
N LEU A 538 -14.49 -17.56 -1.10
CA LEU A 538 -13.35 -17.86 -0.22
C LEU A 538 -12.19 -16.92 -0.54
N VAL A 539 -11.66 -16.27 0.48
CA VAL A 539 -10.45 -15.43 0.40
C VAL A 539 -9.39 -16.01 1.32
N LEU A 540 -8.24 -16.36 0.74
CA LEU A 540 -7.00 -16.74 1.43
C LEU A 540 -5.94 -15.70 1.07
N ASP A 541 -5.38 -15.03 2.05
CA ASP A 541 -4.37 -13.99 1.81
C ASP A 541 -3.28 -14.00 2.88
N ASN A 542 -2.02 -13.89 2.46
CA ASN A 542 -0.84 -13.76 3.33
C ASN A 542 -0.74 -14.88 4.38
N CYS A 543 -0.54 -16.12 3.91
CA CYS A 543 -0.41 -17.32 4.74
C CYS A 543 0.63 -18.31 4.17
N LYS A 544 1.05 -19.30 4.98
CA LYS A 544 2.07 -20.31 4.65
C LYS A 544 1.49 -21.68 4.31
N LEU A 545 0.24 -21.74 3.84
CA LEU A 545 -0.45 -22.99 3.54
C LEU A 545 0.26 -23.85 2.48
N TRP A 546 0.49 -25.12 2.79
CA TRP A 546 1.04 -26.10 1.85
C TRP A 546 -0.01 -26.61 0.85
N ARG A 547 -1.25 -26.79 1.31
CA ARG A 547 -2.34 -27.33 0.50
C ARG A 547 -3.69 -26.77 0.94
N VAL A 548 -4.59 -26.65 -0.02
CA VAL A 548 -6.02 -26.43 0.26
C VAL A 548 -6.67 -27.81 0.44
N PRO A 549 -7.52 -28.04 1.46
CA PRO A 549 -7.99 -29.38 1.77
C PRO A 549 -8.93 -29.96 0.69
N PRO A 550 -8.80 -31.25 0.35
CA PRO A 550 -9.68 -31.92 -0.62
C PRO A 550 -11.17 -31.90 -0.23
N GLY A 551 -11.46 -31.90 1.08
CA GLY A 551 -12.82 -31.76 1.59
C GLY A 551 -13.52 -30.47 1.15
N LEU A 552 -12.78 -29.36 1.04
CA LEU A 552 -13.32 -28.09 0.55
C LEU A 552 -13.69 -28.20 -0.94
N ALA A 553 -12.78 -28.75 -1.75
CA ALA A 553 -12.96 -28.92 -3.19
C ALA A 553 -14.19 -29.79 -3.53
N SER A 554 -14.41 -30.86 -2.76
CA SER A 554 -15.49 -31.84 -2.96
C SER A 554 -16.85 -31.41 -2.39
N ASN A 555 -16.87 -30.70 -1.25
CA ASN A 555 -18.10 -30.39 -0.51
C ASN A 555 -18.62 -28.97 -0.70
N ALA A 556 -17.77 -27.98 -1.00
CA ALA A 556 -18.19 -26.59 -1.19
C ALA A 556 -18.81 -26.35 -2.59
N ARG A 557 -19.90 -27.06 -2.89
CA ARG A 557 -20.55 -27.10 -4.22
C ARG A 557 -21.14 -25.75 -4.68
N ALA A 558 -21.31 -24.80 -3.75
CA ALA A 558 -21.78 -23.46 -4.06
C ALA A 558 -20.64 -22.46 -4.34
N LEU A 559 -19.38 -22.87 -4.21
CA LEU A 559 -18.22 -21.96 -4.28
C LEU A 559 -18.05 -21.42 -5.69
N LYS A 560 -18.28 -20.12 -5.87
CA LYS A 560 -18.24 -19.43 -7.16
C LYS A 560 -16.95 -18.63 -7.35
N ALA A 561 -16.45 -18.01 -6.29
CA ALA A 561 -15.26 -17.16 -6.36
C ALA A 561 -14.21 -17.59 -5.34
N LEU A 562 -12.98 -17.76 -5.82
CA LEU A 562 -11.83 -18.15 -5.02
C LEU A 562 -10.71 -17.15 -5.24
N TYR A 563 -10.28 -16.49 -4.16
CA TYR A 563 -9.21 -15.50 -4.16
C TYR A 563 -8.07 -16.02 -3.29
N ILE A 564 -6.91 -16.25 -3.88
CA ILE A 564 -5.71 -16.74 -3.18
C ILE A 564 -4.57 -15.76 -3.47
N GLN A 565 -4.06 -15.09 -2.45
CA GLN A 565 -3.05 -14.04 -2.59
C GLN A 565 -1.91 -14.25 -1.60
N ARG A 566 -0.65 -14.01 -2.00
CA ARG A 566 0.52 -14.09 -1.11
C ARG A 566 0.57 -15.38 -0.27
N VAL A 567 0.36 -16.52 -0.92
CA VAL A 567 0.45 -17.83 -0.26
C VAL A 567 1.79 -18.46 -0.60
N HIS A 568 2.68 -18.56 0.37
CA HIS A 568 4.10 -18.80 0.07
C HIS A 568 4.45 -20.25 -0.33
N HIS A 569 3.63 -21.23 0.06
CA HIS A 569 3.99 -22.66 -0.02
C HIS A 569 3.00 -23.53 -0.80
N LEU A 570 1.97 -22.91 -1.40
CA LEU A 570 0.95 -23.62 -2.14
C LEU A 570 1.48 -24.02 -3.53
N SER A 571 1.68 -25.33 -3.74
CA SER A 571 2.26 -25.86 -4.98
C SER A 571 1.25 -26.19 -6.08
N TYR A 572 0.02 -26.58 -5.73
CA TYR A 572 -1.02 -26.89 -6.70
C TYR A 572 -2.42 -26.52 -6.21
N LEU A 573 -3.32 -26.27 -7.16
CA LEU A 573 -4.75 -26.08 -6.95
C LEU A 573 -5.53 -27.01 -7.87
N GLU A 574 -6.32 -27.93 -7.28
CA GLU A 574 -7.05 -28.93 -8.06
C GLU A 574 -8.47 -29.20 -7.56
N SER A 575 -9.33 -29.62 -8.49
CA SER A 575 -10.64 -30.22 -8.22
C SER A 575 -11.69 -29.30 -7.61
N PHE A 576 -11.84 -28.08 -8.17
CA PHE A 576 -12.88 -27.12 -7.79
C PHE A 576 -13.94 -26.98 -8.88
N PRO A 577 -14.94 -27.89 -8.95
CA PRO A 577 -15.88 -27.94 -10.06
C PRO A 577 -16.89 -26.80 -10.10
N SER A 578 -17.21 -26.16 -8.98
CA SER A 578 -18.21 -25.08 -8.91
C SER A 578 -17.64 -23.69 -9.19
N VAL A 579 -16.31 -23.52 -9.12
CA VAL A 579 -15.65 -22.20 -9.18
C VAL A 579 -15.79 -21.61 -10.58
N VAL A 580 -16.25 -20.36 -10.64
CA VAL A 580 -16.49 -19.58 -11.86
C VAL A 580 -15.43 -18.47 -12.02
N GLU A 581 -14.93 -17.92 -10.90
CA GLU A 581 -13.90 -16.90 -10.86
C GLU A 581 -12.76 -17.32 -9.92
N LEU A 582 -11.54 -17.31 -10.44
CA LEU A 582 -10.32 -17.61 -9.69
C LEU A 582 -9.33 -16.46 -9.86
N THR A 583 -8.81 -15.96 -8.74
CA THR A 583 -7.71 -14.99 -8.72
C THR A 583 -6.57 -15.59 -7.90
N VAL A 584 -5.41 -15.76 -8.52
CA VAL A 584 -4.15 -16.14 -7.87
C VAL A 584 -3.15 -15.01 -8.03
N CYS A 585 -2.58 -14.53 -6.93
CA CYS A 585 -1.67 -13.39 -6.93
C CYS A 585 -0.49 -13.64 -6.00
N GLN A 586 0.74 -13.42 -6.47
CA GLN A 586 1.97 -13.52 -5.65
C GLN A 586 2.10 -14.89 -4.95
N ILE A 587 1.92 -15.98 -5.69
CA ILE A 587 2.05 -17.36 -5.19
C ILE A 587 3.33 -17.95 -5.80
N PRO A 588 4.51 -17.80 -5.14
CA PRO A 588 5.80 -18.08 -5.76
C PRO A 588 6.01 -19.57 -6.06
N ASP A 589 5.40 -20.46 -5.28
CA ASP A 589 5.56 -21.91 -5.38
C ASP A 589 4.47 -22.60 -6.22
N LEU A 590 3.50 -21.87 -6.78
CA LEU A 590 2.40 -22.47 -7.54
C LEU A 590 2.88 -23.01 -8.88
N GLU A 591 2.81 -24.33 -9.05
CA GLU A 591 3.26 -25.01 -10.27
C GLU A 591 2.10 -25.42 -11.19
N ARG A 592 0.94 -25.75 -10.62
CA ARG A 592 -0.18 -26.35 -11.36
C ARG A 592 -1.56 -25.89 -10.90
N ILE A 593 -2.42 -25.56 -11.86
CA ILE A 593 -3.86 -25.36 -11.67
C ILE A 593 -4.61 -26.32 -12.60
N THR A 594 -5.46 -27.20 -12.06
CA THR A 594 -6.17 -28.19 -12.88
C THR A 594 -7.58 -28.52 -12.38
N ASN A 595 -8.41 -29.07 -13.27
CA ASN A 595 -9.73 -29.61 -12.95
C ASN A 595 -10.71 -28.57 -12.39
N LEU A 596 -10.92 -27.48 -13.14
CA LEU A 596 -11.91 -26.43 -12.84
C LEU A 596 -12.90 -26.27 -14.02
N PRO A 597 -13.83 -27.23 -14.23
CA PRO A 597 -14.67 -27.31 -15.41
C PRO A 597 -15.55 -26.08 -15.68
N ASN A 598 -16.00 -25.37 -14.65
CA ASN A 598 -16.90 -24.21 -14.76
C ASN A 598 -16.21 -22.84 -14.69
N LEU A 599 -14.87 -22.80 -14.62
CA LEU A 599 -14.12 -21.57 -14.48
C LEU A 599 -14.25 -20.72 -15.74
N GLN A 600 -14.80 -19.51 -15.59
CA GLN A 600 -15.03 -18.57 -16.70
C GLN A 600 -14.03 -17.43 -16.70
N LYS A 601 -13.54 -17.02 -15.52
CA LYS A 601 -12.58 -15.94 -15.35
C LYS A 601 -11.41 -16.39 -14.49
N LEU A 602 -10.20 -16.24 -15.03
CA LEU A 602 -8.95 -16.51 -14.34
C LEU A 602 -8.08 -15.26 -14.36
N THR A 603 -7.62 -14.82 -13.19
CA THR A 603 -6.62 -13.76 -13.04
C THR A 603 -5.39 -14.36 -12.37
N ILE A 604 -4.23 -14.24 -13.01
CA ILE A 604 -2.93 -14.68 -12.49
C ILE A 604 -2.02 -13.45 -12.43
N THR A 605 -1.47 -13.16 -11.26
CA THR A 605 -0.53 -12.06 -11.05
C THR A 605 0.72 -12.57 -10.32
N ASP A 606 1.91 -12.27 -10.82
CA ASP A 606 3.20 -12.60 -10.18
C ASP A 606 3.31 -14.06 -9.67
N CYS A 607 3.03 -15.06 -10.51
CA CYS A 607 3.11 -16.50 -10.17
C CYS A 607 4.17 -17.20 -11.06
N PRO A 608 5.47 -17.04 -10.79
CA PRO A 608 6.55 -17.35 -11.74
C PRO A 608 6.77 -18.84 -12.01
N LYS A 609 6.37 -19.74 -11.10
CA LYS A 609 6.55 -21.20 -11.27
C LYS A 609 5.38 -21.90 -11.96
N LEU A 610 4.31 -21.18 -12.29
CA LEU A 610 3.10 -21.79 -12.86
C LEU A 610 3.38 -22.29 -14.28
N LYS A 611 3.39 -23.61 -14.45
CA LYS A 611 3.69 -24.27 -15.73
C LYS A 611 2.49 -24.99 -16.34
N VAL A 612 1.55 -25.42 -15.51
CA VAL A 612 0.47 -26.31 -15.96
C VAL A 612 -0.90 -25.69 -15.68
N LEU A 613 -1.67 -25.47 -16.73
CA LEU A 613 -3.07 -25.03 -16.67
C LEU A 613 -3.93 -25.96 -17.54
N GLN A 614 -4.63 -26.92 -16.93
CA GLN A 614 -5.32 -28.00 -17.66
C GLN A 614 -6.74 -28.24 -17.17
N SER A 615 -7.57 -28.84 -18.03
CA SER A 615 -8.96 -29.22 -17.70
C SER A 615 -9.85 -28.03 -17.27
N ILE A 616 -9.81 -26.94 -18.06
CA ILE A 616 -10.57 -25.69 -17.85
C ILE A 616 -11.38 -25.30 -19.11
N PRO A 617 -12.35 -26.13 -19.55
CA PRO A 617 -13.05 -25.97 -20.83
C PRO A 617 -13.94 -24.72 -20.91
N ALA A 618 -14.42 -24.17 -19.79
CA ALA A 618 -15.35 -23.04 -19.78
C ALA A 618 -14.67 -21.66 -19.75
N LEU A 619 -13.34 -21.59 -19.83
CA LEU A 619 -12.58 -20.34 -19.66
C LEU A 619 -12.92 -19.32 -20.76
N LYS A 620 -13.46 -18.17 -20.36
CA LYS A 620 -13.82 -17.07 -21.27
C LYS A 620 -12.84 -15.91 -21.22
N ARG A 621 -12.34 -15.60 -20.02
CA ARG A 621 -11.45 -14.46 -19.79
C ARG A 621 -10.24 -14.89 -18.97
N LEU A 622 -9.05 -14.62 -19.52
CA LEU A 622 -7.77 -14.78 -18.84
C LEU A 622 -7.12 -13.41 -18.68
N VAL A 623 -6.64 -13.12 -17.47
CA VAL A 623 -5.84 -11.94 -17.16
C VAL A 623 -4.51 -12.42 -16.62
N LEU A 624 -3.40 -12.06 -17.27
CA LEU A 624 -2.04 -12.32 -16.80
C LEU A 624 -1.35 -10.98 -16.53
N GLU A 625 -0.85 -10.80 -15.31
CA GLU A 625 -0.13 -9.60 -14.91
C GLU A 625 1.20 -10.00 -14.30
N ASP A 626 2.28 -9.80 -15.06
CA ASP A 626 3.63 -10.10 -14.64
C ASP A 626 4.59 -9.18 -15.39
N CYS A 627 5.11 -8.17 -14.67
CA CYS A 627 6.01 -7.17 -15.23
C CYS A 627 7.44 -7.68 -15.45
N VAL A 628 7.72 -8.95 -15.17
CA VAL A 628 8.98 -9.62 -15.52
C VAL A 628 8.82 -10.70 -16.59
N MET A 629 7.59 -11.01 -17.02
CA MET A 629 7.31 -11.99 -18.07
C MET A 629 7.96 -11.60 -19.41
N GLU A 630 8.83 -12.49 -19.90
CA GLU A 630 9.57 -12.30 -21.17
C GLU A 630 8.92 -13.05 -22.35
N GLU A 631 8.22 -14.16 -22.07
CA GLU A 631 7.53 -15.02 -23.05
C GLU A 631 6.14 -15.39 -22.53
N LEU A 632 5.17 -15.64 -23.42
CA LEU A 632 3.89 -16.20 -23.01
C LEU A 632 4.10 -17.64 -22.52
N PRO A 633 3.43 -18.06 -21.43
CA PRO A 633 3.55 -19.40 -20.92
C PRO A 633 3.05 -20.48 -21.89
N ASP A 634 3.72 -21.63 -21.93
CA ASP A 634 3.41 -22.72 -22.87
C ASP A 634 1.99 -23.29 -22.72
N TYR A 635 1.42 -23.22 -21.51
CA TYR A 635 0.04 -23.66 -21.28
C TYR A 635 -0.99 -22.88 -22.10
N MET A 636 -0.63 -21.71 -22.64
CA MET A 636 -1.46 -20.94 -23.57
C MET A 636 -1.80 -21.71 -24.84
N LEU A 637 -1.01 -22.72 -25.23
CA LEU A 637 -1.31 -23.61 -26.36
C LEU A 637 -2.51 -24.53 -26.09
N ASP A 638 -2.69 -24.93 -24.83
CA ASP A 638 -3.72 -25.89 -24.42
C ASP A 638 -5.07 -25.22 -24.11
N ILE A 639 -5.04 -23.99 -23.60
CA ILE A 639 -6.24 -23.23 -23.24
C ILE A 639 -6.74 -22.37 -24.40
N LYS A 640 -8.05 -22.13 -24.48
CA LYS A 640 -8.66 -21.33 -25.55
C LYS A 640 -9.60 -20.25 -25.01
N PRO A 641 -9.08 -19.23 -24.30
CA PRO A 641 -9.91 -18.14 -23.79
C PRO A 641 -10.46 -17.29 -24.95
N ARG A 642 -11.63 -16.68 -24.75
CA ARG A 642 -12.16 -15.68 -25.71
C ARG A 642 -11.48 -14.32 -25.58
N HIS A 643 -11.14 -13.95 -24.35
CA HIS A 643 -10.51 -12.67 -24.02
C HIS A 643 -9.24 -12.91 -23.24
N LEU A 644 -8.13 -12.36 -23.72
CA LEU A 644 -6.84 -12.33 -23.04
C LEU A 644 -6.47 -10.89 -22.73
N GLN A 645 -6.13 -10.62 -21.47
CA GLN A 645 -5.56 -9.35 -21.04
C GLN A 645 -4.18 -9.60 -20.45
N LEU A 646 -3.17 -8.88 -20.92
CA LEU A 646 -1.78 -9.01 -20.50
C LEU A 646 -1.27 -7.67 -19.99
N LEU A 647 -0.59 -7.69 -18.84
CA LEU A 647 0.30 -6.62 -18.40
C LEU A 647 1.70 -7.23 -18.27
N CYS A 648 2.60 -6.87 -19.17
CA CYS A 648 3.90 -7.53 -19.33
C CYS A 648 5.04 -6.53 -19.53
N ARG A 649 6.27 -7.04 -19.64
CA ARG A 649 7.40 -6.23 -20.13
C ARG A 649 7.17 -5.76 -21.56
N ILE A 650 7.78 -4.63 -21.89
CA ILE A 650 7.78 -4.08 -23.26
C ILE A 650 8.35 -5.06 -24.28
N TRP A 651 9.30 -5.92 -23.87
CA TRP A 651 9.87 -6.96 -24.72
C TRP A 651 8.84 -7.98 -25.20
N LEU A 652 8.07 -8.59 -24.29
CA LEU A 652 6.99 -9.51 -24.67
C LEU A 652 5.96 -8.79 -25.53
N LEU A 653 5.65 -7.53 -25.21
CA LEU A 653 4.73 -6.73 -26.01
C LEU A 653 5.22 -6.53 -27.46
N TYR A 654 6.52 -6.37 -27.67
CA TYR A 654 7.14 -6.33 -29.00
C TYR A 654 7.02 -7.68 -29.73
N SER A 655 7.31 -8.80 -29.04
CA SER A 655 7.14 -10.14 -29.60
C SER A 655 5.69 -10.41 -30.02
N LEU A 656 4.70 -9.88 -29.29
CA LEU A 656 3.29 -9.94 -29.67
C LEU A 656 2.98 -9.03 -30.87
N ALA A 657 3.59 -7.84 -30.94
CA ALA A 657 3.40 -6.89 -32.03
C ALA A 657 3.91 -7.41 -33.39
N ALA A 658 4.89 -8.32 -33.39
CA ALA A 658 5.39 -8.98 -34.59
C ALA A 658 4.33 -9.88 -35.30
N GLY A 659 3.19 -10.13 -34.66
CA GLY A 659 2.05 -10.81 -35.28
C GLY A 659 2.41 -12.19 -35.82
N GLN A 660 1.97 -12.50 -37.05
CA GLN A 660 2.17 -13.81 -37.69
C GLN A 660 3.65 -14.21 -37.87
N SER A 661 4.56 -13.24 -37.89
CA SER A 661 6.01 -13.45 -37.97
C SER A 661 6.69 -13.59 -36.61
N GLY A 662 5.96 -13.41 -35.51
CA GLY A 662 6.49 -13.43 -34.15
C GLY A 662 6.53 -14.85 -33.54
N PRO A 663 7.50 -15.12 -32.64
CA PRO A 663 7.64 -16.43 -31.99
C PRO A 663 6.46 -16.79 -31.08
N GLU A 664 5.70 -15.79 -30.64
CA GLU A 664 4.58 -15.94 -29.70
C GLU A 664 3.22 -16.15 -30.40
N TRP A 665 3.16 -16.07 -31.73
CA TRP A 665 1.90 -16.06 -32.50
C TRP A 665 1.02 -17.27 -32.22
N ASP A 666 1.59 -18.47 -32.20
CA ASP A 666 0.84 -19.72 -31.99
C ASP A 666 0.17 -19.77 -30.62
N LYS A 667 0.74 -19.08 -29.62
CA LYS A 667 0.25 -19.04 -28.24
C LYS A 667 -0.97 -18.12 -28.05
N PHE A 668 -1.27 -17.18 -28.96
CA PHE A 668 -2.43 -16.29 -28.79
C PHE A 668 -3.33 -16.13 -30.04
N SER A 669 -2.91 -16.58 -31.22
CA SER A 669 -3.65 -16.41 -32.48
C SER A 669 -5.08 -16.96 -32.45
N HIS A 670 -5.31 -18.00 -31.64
CA HIS A 670 -6.61 -18.64 -31.45
C HIS A 670 -7.60 -17.84 -30.59
N VAL A 671 -7.13 -16.85 -29.81
CA VAL A 671 -7.92 -15.99 -28.91
C VAL A 671 -8.70 -14.95 -29.70
N GLU A 672 -9.98 -14.73 -29.39
CA GLU A 672 -10.84 -13.78 -30.13
C GLU A 672 -10.40 -12.32 -29.95
N HIS A 673 -10.10 -11.93 -28.71
CA HIS A 673 -9.70 -10.57 -28.35
C HIS A 673 -8.50 -10.59 -27.40
N VAL A 674 -7.39 -9.96 -27.80
CA VAL A 674 -6.18 -9.81 -26.97
C VAL A 674 -5.94 -8.33 -26.72
N LYS A 675 -5.69 -7.98 -25.45
CA LYS A 675 -5.27 -6.65 -25.01
C LYS A 675 -4.00 -6.78 -24.18
N ALA A 676 -2.87 -6.40 -24.74
CA ALA A 676 -1.60 -6.43 -24.05
C ALA A 676 -1.10 -5.00 -23.80
N TYR A 677 -0.54 -4.76 -22.63
CA TYR A 677 -0.01 -3.46 -22.21
C TYR A 677 1.37 -3.61 -21.58
N ALA A 678 2.21 -2.59 -21.74
CA ALA A 678 3.47 -2.46 -21.03
C ALA A 678 3.60 -1.07 -20.41
N HIS A 679 4.33 -1.02 -19.29
CA HIS A 679 4.48 0.16 -18.45
C HIS A 679 5.62 1.07 -18.92
N ASP A 680 5.47 2.38 -18.70
CA ASP A 680 6.55 3.37 -18.76
C ASP A 680 6.27 4.51 -17.76
N GLY A 681 7.18 4.72 -16.80
CA GLY A 681 7.05 5.74 -15.77
C GLY A 681 5.79 5.58 -14.91
N ASP A 682 4.91 6.58 -14.87
CA ASP A 682 3.62 6.52 -14.15
C ASP A 682 2.46 6.01 -15.02
N ASN A 683 2.67 5.81 -16.33
CA ASN A 683 1.61 5.40 -17.26
C ASN A 683 1.62 3.87 -17.48
N GLN A 684 0.69 3.16 -16.84
CA GLN A 684 0.56 1.70 -16.93
C GLN A 684 0.07 1.17 -18.29
N ARG A 685 -0.39 2.03 -19.20
CA ARG A 685 -0.94 1.63 -20.51
C ARG A 685 -0.35 2.43 -21.68
N LYS A 686 0.88 2.94 -21.53
CA LYS A 686 1.54 3.74 -22.58
C LYS A 686 1.69 2.93 -23.87
N TRP A 687 2.20 1.70 -23.75
CA TRP A 687 2.43 0.80 -24.88
C TRP A 687 1.31 -0.24 -24.93
N TYR A 688 0.82 -0.53 -26.13
CA TYR A 688 -0.24 -1.51 -26.29
C TYR A 688 -0.13 -2.32 -27.59
N VAL A 689 -0.68 -3.54 -27.51
CA VAL A 689 -1.01 -4.38 -28.66
C VAL A 689 -2.46 -4.84 -28.48
N LEU A 690 -3.28 -4.55 -29.47
CA LEU A 690 -4.67 -4.96 -29.56
C LEU A 690 -4.81 -5.90 -30.74
N TYR A 691 -5.31 -7.10 -30.51
CA TYR A 691 -5.57 -8.06 -31.58
C TYR A 691 -7.02 -8.54 -31.53
N THR A 692 -7.64 -8.57 -32.71
CA THR A 692 -9.00 -9.13 -32.90
C THR A 692 -8.98 -10.15 -34.03
N ARG A 693 -9.39 -11.39 -33.72
CA ARG A 693 -9.33 -12.51 -34.65
C ARG A 693 -10.23 -12.33 -35.88
N ASP A 694 -11.44 -11.82 -35.71
CA ASP A 694 -12.46 -11.77 -36.77
C ASP A 694 -12.01 -11.01 -38.03
N ASN A 695 -11.12 -10.03 -37.86
CA ASN A 695 -10.56 -9.24 -38.96
C ASN A 695 -9.03 -9.43 -39.12
N CYS A 696 -8.42 -10.35 -38.36
CA CYS A 696 -6.96 -10.49 -38.20
C CYS A 696 -6.24 -9.14 -38.00
N LYS A 697 -6.90 -8.18 -37.34
CA LYS A 697 -6.37 -6.83 -37.18
C LYS A 697 -5.52 -6.80 -35.91
N LEU A 698 -4.23 -6.59 -36.10
CA LEU A 698 -3.29 -6.26 -35.04
C LEU A 698 -3.01 -4.76 -35.09
N ASP A 699 -3.29 -4.08 -33.99
CA ASP A 699 -3.11 -2.65 -33.82
C ASP A 699 -2.13 -2.44 -32.66
N SER A 700 -1.02 -1.78 -32.92
CA SER A 700 0.02 -1.52 -31.94
C SER A 700 0.61 -0.13 -32.14
N ASN A 701 1.11 0.46 -31.07
CA ASN A 701 1.90 1.69 -31.13
C ASN A 701 3.42 1.41 -31.06
N ILE A 702 3.85 0.23 -31.53
CA ILE A 702 5.24 -0.28 -31.47
C ILE A 702 5.70 -0.64 -32.89
N SER A 703 6.87 -0.15 -33.33
CA SER A 703 7.45 -0.38 -34.67
C SER A 703 8.33 -1.63 -34.73
N SER A 704 8.09 -2.53 -35.71
CA SER A 704 8.66 -3.89 -35.78
C SER A 704 9.94 -4.07 -36.64
N SER A 705 10.72 -3.02 -36.90
CA SER A 705 11.73 -3.02 -37.98
C SER A 705 13.18 -3.38 -37.60
N THR A 706 13.50 -3.69 -36.35
CA THR A 706 14.88 -3.98 -35.92
C THR A 706 15.10 -5.47 -35.61
N THR A 707 15.73 -6.19 -36.54
CA THR A 707 16.26 -7.54 -36.33
C THR A 707 17.52 -7.49 -35.48
N PHE A 708 17.51 -8.24 -34.37
CA PHE A 708 18.55 -8.31 -33.35
C PHE A 708 19.43 -9.56 -33.55
N GLU A 709 20.50 -9.50 -34.34
CA GLU A 709 21.68 -10.37 -34.13
C GLU A 709 22.96 -9.91 -34.88
N GLU A 710 24.07 -10.13 -34.18
CA GLU A 710 25.50 -9.74 -34.25
C GLU A 710 26.23 -9.43 -35.57
N THR A 711 27.07 -8.37 -35.57
CA THR A 711 28.54 -8.46 -35.40
C THR A 711 29.12 -7.06 -35.12
N LEU A 712 30.04 -6.93 -34.15
CA LEU A 712 31.03 -5.84 -34.21
C LEU A 712 31.66 -5.94 -35.60
N SER A 713 31.52 -4.88 -36.41
CA SER A 713 32.15 -4.84 -37.72
C SER A 713 33.59 -5.35 -37.60
N SER A 714 33.86 -6.48 -38.25
CA SER A 714 34.94 -7.43 -37.95
C SER A 714 36.36 -6.92 -38.28
N SER A 715 36.59 -5.61 -38.20
CA SER A 715 37.76 -4.95 -38.78
C SER A 715 38.57 -4.10 -37.81
N MET A 716 38.21 -3.96 -36.54
CA MET A 716 38.86 -2.92 -35.74
C MET A 716 40.21 -3.34 -35.12
N LEU A 717 40.34 -4.35 -34.26
CA LEU A 717 41.67 -4.65 -33.65
C LEU A 717 41.83 -6.12 -33.19
N ASP A 718 43.07 -6.60 -33.17
CA ASP A 718 43.47 -7.84 -32.48
C ASP A 718 43.26 -7.71 -30.94
N ALA A 719 43.43 -8.79 -30.19
CA ALA A 719 43.14 -8.79 -28.75
C ALA A 719 43.96 -7.71 -27.99
N GLN A 720 45.21 -7.48 -28.41
CA GLN A 720 46.11 -6.53 -27.78
C GLN A 720 45.79 -5.07 -28.16
N GLY A 721 45.38 -4.83 -29.40
CA GLY A 721 44.89 -3.52 -29.85
C GLY A 721 43.58 -3.14 -29.17
N PHE A 722 42.63 -4.07 -29.01
CA PHE A 722 41.36 -3.81 -28.34
C PHE A 722 41.54 -3.38 -26.88
N GLU A 723 42.38 -4.11 -26.13
CA GLU A 723 42.68 -3.77 -24.73
C GLU A 723 43.43 -2.45 -24.60
N SER A 724 44.32 -2.13 -25.55
CA SER A 724 45.01 -0.85 -25.60
C SER A 724 44.05 0.33 -25.85
N LEU A 725 43.07 0.14 -26.75
CA LEU A 725 42.14 1.17 -27.20
C LEU A 725 41.01 1.46 -26.20
N TYR A 726 40.41 0.42 -25.61
CA TYR A 726 39.26 0.56 -24.70
C TYR A 726 39.62 0.43 -23.22
N LYS A 727 40.89 0.14 -22.90
CA LYS A 727 41.41 -0.05 -21.53
C LYS A 727 40.66 -1.13 -20.73
N MET A 728 40.04 -2.09 -21.42
CA MET A 728 39.32 -3.22 -20.82
C MET A 728 39.39 -4.47 -21.71
N ARG A 729 39.23 -5.65 -21.10
CA ARG A 729 39.17 -6.94 -21.83
C ARG A 729 37.87 -7.06 -22.61
N ARG A 730 37.85 -7.91 -23.65
CA ARG A 730 36.63 -8.21 -24.41
C ARG A 730 35.51 -8.79 -23.54
N SER A 731 35.83 -9.61 -22.54
CA SER A 731 34.84 -10.13 -21.57
C SER A 731 34.19 -9.02 -20.74
N THR A 732 34.98 -8.04 -20.29
CA THR A 732 34.50 -6.85 -19.58
C THR A 732 33.60 -6.00 -20.50
N PHE A 733 34.00 -5.81 -21.76
CA PHE A 733 33.20 -5.10 -22.74
C PHE A 733 31.84 -5.78 -23.00
N SER A 734 31.81 -7.11 -23.14
CA SER A 734 30.56 -7.87 -23.28
C SER A 734 29.65 -7.73 -22.06
N TYR A 735 30.23 -7.69 -20.85
CA TYR A 735 29.46 -7.43 -19.64
C TYR A 735 28.84 -6.04 -19.63
N VAL A 736 29.61 -5.00 -20.00
CA VAL A 736 29.08 -3.62 -20.15
C VAL A 736 27.95 -3.58 -21.19
N CYS A 737 28.11 -4.26 -22.34
CA CYS A 737 27.04 -4.38 -23.34
C CYS A 737 25.79 -5.04 -22.76
N SER A 738 25.92 -6.06 -21.90
CA SER A 738 24.80 -6.73 -21.26
C SER A 738 24.05 -5.82 -20.27
N LEU A 739 24.77 -4.94 -19.55
CA LEU A 739 24.18 -4.00 -18.59
C LEU A 739 23.30 -2.95 -19.28
N VAL A 740 23.77 -2.41 -20.41
CA VAL A 740 23.09 -1.31 -21.11
C VAL A 740 22.15 -1.81 -22.22
N ARG A 741 22.06 -3.13 -22.42
CA ARG A 741 21.25 -3.75 -23.48
C ARG A 741 19.82 -3.21 -23.52
N VAL A 742 19.10 -3.19 -22.38
CA VAL A 742 17.68 -2.80 -22.34
C VAL A 742 17.46 -1.31 -22.67
N PRO A 743 18.15 -0.34 -22.04
CA PRO A 743 17.98 1.07 -22.39
C PRO A 743 18.38 1.42 -23.84
N PHE A 744 19.42 0.76 -24.38
CA PHE A 744 19.78 0.93 -25.78
C PHE A 744 18.77 0.33 -26.75
N LEU A 745 18.15 -0.79 -26.38
CA LEU A 745 17.03 -1.35 -27.14
C LEU A 745 15.86 -0.37 -27.17
N GLU A 746 15.56 0.29 -26.05
CA GLU A 746 14.51 1.31 -25.96
C GLU A 746 14.84 2.57 -26.79
N ASP A 747 16.08 3.05 -26.78
CA ASP A 747 16.53 4.17 -27.64
C ASP A 747 16.53 3.80 -29.13
N MET A 748 17.00 2.59 -29.48
CA MET A 748 16.93 2.05 -30.85
C MET A 748 15.50 2.00 -31.38
N MET A 749 14.51 1.77 -30.50
CA MET A 749 13.09 1.78 -30.87
C MET A 749 12.51 3.19 -31.06
N ALA A 750 13.21 4.25 -30.64
CA ALA A 750 12.80 5.64 -30.80
C ALA A 750 13.53 6.36 -31.95
N ARG A 751 14.81 6.04 -32.21
CA ARG A 751 15.65 6.67 -33.25
C ARG A 751 16.68 5.69 -33.84
N ASP A 752 16.74 5.62 -35.17
CA ASP A 752 17.76 4.87 -35.90
C ASP A 752 19.01 5.73 -36.11
N HIS A 753 20.05 5.47 -35.32
CA HIS A 753 21.38 6.05 -35.51
C HIS A 753 22.17 5.27 -36.56
N THR A 754 22.82 5.94 -37.51
CA THR A 754 23.53 5.30 -38.63
C THR A 754 24.99 5.75 -38.77
N PHE A 755 25.83 4.89 -39.33
CA PHE A 755 27.14 5.28 -39.88
C PHE A 755 26.99 6.16 -41.14
N PHE A 756 28.07 6.82 -41.58
CA PHE A 756 28.10 7.60 -42.82
C PHE A 756 27.74 6.79 -44.07
N ASP A 757 27.90 5.47 -44.04
CA ASP A 757 27.53 4.55 -45.12
C ASP A 757 26.07 4.08 -45.07
N GLY A 758 25.27 4.58 -44.11
CA GLY A 758 23.85 4.29 -43.95
C GLY A 758 23.55 3.01 -43.18
N ARG A 759 24.55 2.26 -42.70
CA ARG A 759 24.32 1.11 -41.82
C ARG A 759 23.91 1.56 -40.41
N VAL A 760 22.92 0.90 -39.81
CA VAL A 760 22.45 1.20 -38.45
C VAL A 760 23.50 0.73 -37.43
N LEU A 761 23.80 1.56 -36.43
CA LEU A 761 24.71 1.20 -35.34
C LEU A 761 24.12 0.09 -34.46
N SER A 762 24.84 -1.04 -34.33
CA SER A 762 24.48 -2.12 -33.40
C SER A 762 24.66 -1.72 -31.93
N LEU A 763 24.14 -2.52 -31.00
CA LEU A 763 24.34 -2.30 -29.55
C LEU A 763 25.83 -2.20 -29.22
N GLN A 764 26.64 -3.12 -29.74
CA GLN A 764 28.08 -3.14 -29.49
C GLN A 764 28.79 -1.94 -30.12
N ASP A 765 28.38 -1.51 -31.32
CA ASP A 765 28.95 -0.31 -31.96
C ASP A 765 28.62 0.94 -31.15
N ARG A 766 27.39 1.07 -30.64
CA ARG A 766 26.96 2.20 -29.80
C ARG A 766 27.74 2.26 -28.48
N VAL A 767 27.96 1.12 -27.83
CA VAL A 767 28.80 1.04 -26.61
C VAL A 767 30.26 1.38 -26.91
N ALA A 768 30.81 0.87 -28.01
CA ALA A 768 32.17 1.19 -28.43
C ALA A 768 32.36 2.68 -28.72
N VAL A 769 31.39 3.29 -29.40
CA VAL A 769 31.33 4.73 -29.69
C VAL A 769 31.34 5.55 -28.39
N ALA A 770 30.45 5.24 -27.44
CA ALA A 770 30.37 5.95 -26.16
C ALA A 770 31.66 5.81 -25.34
N LEU A 771 32.24 4.60 -25.26
CA LEU A 771 33.50 4.37 -24.55
C LEU A 771 34.68 5.13 -25.19
N ARG A 772 34.72 5.21 -26.52
CA ARG A 772 35.74 5.98 -27.24
C ARG A 772 35.61 7.48 -26.98
N MET A 773 34.38 7.96 -26.85
CA MET A 773 34.07 9.34 -26.50
C MET A 773 34.59 9.71 -25.10
N LEU A 774 34.52 8.79 -24.13
CA LEU A 774 34.97 9.01 -22.75
C LEU A 774 36.49 8.85 -22.55
N ASN A 775 37.16 8.01 -23.33
CA ASN A 775 38.55 7.60 -23.05
C ASN A 775 39.65 8.25 -23.92
N SER A 776 39.31 8.88 -25.05
CA SER A 776 40.31 9.31 -26.03
C SER A 776 40.89 10.71 -25.80
N GLY A 777 40.12 11.62 -25.18
CA GLY A 777 40.49 13.04 -25.01
C GLY A 777 40.51 13.85 -26.32
N GLU A 778 40.14 13.23 -27.45
CA GLU A 778 40.06 13.85 -28.77
C GLU A 778 38.72 14.60 -28.94
N SER A 779 38.65 15.52 -29.91
CA SER A 779 37.40 16.24 -30.18
C SER A 779 36.31 15.30 -30.75
N PRO A 780 35.01 15.56 -30.48
CA PRO A 780 33.89 14.80 -31.06
C PRO A 780 33.96 14.67 -32.58
N VAL A 781 34.40 15.72 -33.27
CA VAL A 781 34.58 15.75 -34.73
C VAL A 781 35.65 14.75 -35.18
N THR A 782 36.77 14.67 -34.46
CA THR A 782 37.88 13.74 -34.76
C THR A 782 37.44 12.29 -34.56
N ILE A 783 36.75 12.03 -33.43
CA ILE A 783 36.27 10.68 -33.09
C ILE A 783 35.21 10.22 -34.10
N GLY A 784 34.28 11.09 -34.49
CA GLY A 784 33.25 10.78 -35.49
C GLY A 784 33.81 10.47 -36.86
N SER A 785 34.82 11.25 -37.28
CA SER A 785 35.55 10.99 -38.51
C SER A 785 36.28 9.64 -38.48
N SER A 786 36.82 9.24 -37.31
CA SER A 786 37.54 7.97 -37.14
C SER A 786 36.62 6.74 -37.08
N LEU A 787 35.41 6.89 -36.53
CA LEU A 787 34.44 5.81 -36.34
C LEU A 787 33.38 5.74 -37.45
N GLY A 788 33.35 6.74 -38.34
CA GLY A 788 32.39 6.83 -39.43
C GLY A 788 30.98 7.23 -38.99
N VAL A 789 30.85 8.06 -37.96
CA VAL A 789 29.58 8.48 -37.34
C VAL A 789 29.53 10.00 -37.22
N ASP A 790 28.37 10.63 -37.43
CA ASP A 790 28.26 12.08 -37.26
C ASP A 790 28.32 12.51 -35.79
N GLU A 791 28.69 13.78 -35.58
CA GLU A 791 28.86 14.36 -34.25
C GLU A 791 27.57 14.36 -33.41
N SER A 792 26.41 14.53 -34.05
CA SER A 792 25.13 14.57 -33.33
C SER A 792 24.71 13.19 -32.82
N THR A 793 24.91 12.16 -33.63
CA THR A 793 24.70 10.77 -33.24
C THR A 793 25.69 10.34 -32.16
N LEU A 794 26.96 10.73 -32.26
CA LEU A 794 27.97 10.49 -31.23
C LEU A 794 27.53 11.02 -29.86
N SER A 795 27.04 12.27 -29.81
CA SER A 795 26.60 12.88 -28.57
C SER A 795 25.34 12.21 -28.01
N LEU A 796 24.35 11.90 -28.85
CA LEU A 796 23.10 11.26 -28.42
C LEU A 796 23.34 9.83 -27.91
N VAL A 797 24.15 9.05 -28.60
CA VAL A 797 24.52 7.69 -28.20
C VAL A 797 25.26 7.70 -26.85
N THR A 798 26.16 8.67 -26.66
CA THR A 798 26.89 8.82 -25.39
C THR A 798 25.94 9.21 -24.25
N GLN A 799 24.97 10.09 -24.47
CA GLN A 799 23.94 10.45 -23.47
C GLN A 799 23.11 9.26 -23.02
N VAL A 800 22.64 8.45 -23.98
CA VAL A 800 21.88 7.22 -23.68
C VAL A 800 22.75 6.24 -22.91
N PHE A 801 24.03 6.12 -23.27
CA PHE A 801 24.98 5.28 -22.54
C PHE A 801 25.14 5.69 -21.08
N LEU A 802 25.37 6.99 -20.83
CA LEU A 802 25.55 7.52 -19.48
C LEU A 802 24.32 7.25 -18.61
N LYS A 803 23.13 7.53 -19.12
CA LYS A 803 21.87 7.27 -18.41
C LYS A 803 21.66 5.77 -18.13
N ALA A 804 21.94 4.92 -19.12
CA ALA A 804 21.81 3.47 -18.97
C ALA A 804 22.77 2.91 -17.91
N MET A 805 24.03 3.36 -17.94
CA MET A 805 25.05 2.98 -16.97
C MET A 805 24.70 3.49 -15.56
N TRP A 806 24.14 4.69 -15.45
CA TRP A 806 23.66 5.22 -14.18
C TRP A 806 22.60 4.31 -13.55
N GLU A 807 21.57 3.93 -14.30
CA GLU A 807 20.48 3.10 -13.79
C GLU A 807 20.93 1.66 -13.46
N ARG A 808 21.84 1.10 -14.26
CA ARG A 808 22.13 -0.35 -14.24
C ARG A 808 23.46 -0.69 -13.58
N ALA A 809 24.46 0.20 -13.58
CA ALA A 809 25.81 -0.10 -13.12
C ALA A 809 26.17 0.55 -11.77
N MET A 810 25.39 1.50 -11.25
CA MET A 810 25.73 2.21 -10.01
C MET A 810 25.79 1.32 -8.75
N HIS A 811 25.20 0.12 -8.80
CA HIS A 811 25.36 -0.87 -7.75
C HIS A 811 26.82 -1.34 -7.57
N HIS A 812 27.67 -1.22 -8.61
CA HIS A 812 29.12 -1.46 -8.49
C HIS A 812 29.86 -0.41 -7.66
N CYS A 813 29.26 0.78 -7.46
CA CYS A 813 29.78 1.85 -6.60
C CYS A 813 29.02 1.97 -5.28
N SER A 814 28.19 0.98 -4.94
CA SER A 814 27.37 1.00 -3.71
C SER A 814 28.16 0.57 -2.47
N TRP A 815 27.71 1.07 -1.33
CA TRP A 815 28.26 0.70 -0.03
C TRP A 815 28.14 -0.82 0.20
N PRO A 816 29.24 -1.52 0.58
CA PRO A 816 29.23 -2.97 0.61
C PRO A 816 28.37 -3.54 1.75
N GLY A 817 27.62 -4.60 1.45
CA GLY A 817 26.90 -5.40 2.45
C GLY A 817 27.83 -6.16 3.41
N SER A 818 27.27 -6.76 4.46
CA SER A 818 28.03 -7.29 5.60
C SER A 818 29.16 -8.27 5.21
N ALA A 819 28.91 -9.20 4.29
CA ALA A 819 29.90 -10.18 3.84
C ALA A 819 31.05 -9.55 3.02
N LYS A 820 30.73 -8.60 2.13
CA LYS A 820 31.74 -7.86 1.35
C LYS A 820 32.53 -6.90 2.25
N MET A 821 31.87 -6.29 3.23
CA MET A 821 32.48 -5.40 4.22
C MET A 821 33.55 -6.12 5.04
N GLN A 822 33.29 -7.35 5.51
CA GLN A 822 34.30 -8.12 6.25
C GLN A 822 35.56 -8.40 5.40
N LYS A 823 35.39 -8.75 4.12
CA LYS A 823 36.53 -8.93 3.19
C LYS A 823 37.33 -7.62 3.02
N LEU A 824 36.64 -6.50 2.90
CA LEU A 824 37.24 -5.17 2.76
C LEU A 824 38.07 -4.82 4.01
N LYS A 825 37.50 -5.00 5.21
CA LYS A 825 38.19 -4.74 6.49
C LYS A 825 39.45 -5.59 6.63
N CYS A 826 39.39 -6.87 6.25
CA CYS A 826 40.56 -7.74 6.20
C CYS A 826 41.63 -7.25 5.21
N LYS A 827 41.26 -6.65 4.07
CA LYS A 827 42.23 -6.09 3.11
C LYS A 827 42.92 -4.85 3.70
N PHE A 828 42.18 -3.94 4.37
CA PHE A 828 42.79 -2.78 5.04
C PHE A 828 43.74 -3.17 6.17
N ASP A 829 43.37 -4.16 6.98
CA ASP A 829 44.23 -4.68 8.03
C ASP A 829 45.51 -5.31 7.46
N LYS A 830 45.40 -6.14 6.42
CA LYS A 830 46.56 -6.77 5.78
C LYS A 830 47.49 -5.80 5.05
N ILE A 831 46.94 -4.83 4.32
CA ILE A 831 47.70 -3.95 3.42
C ILE A 831 48.25 -2.75 4.19
N HIS A 832 47.43 -2.14 5.04
CA HIS A 832 47.75 -0.90 5.73
C HIS A 832 47.92 -1.06 7.23
N GLY A 833 47.67 -2.25 7.79
CA GLY A 833 47.74 -2.49 9.22
C GLY A 833 46.65 -1.74 9.99
N LEU A 834 45.50 -1.49 9.37
CA LEU A 834 44.39 -0.73 9.96
C LEU A 834 43.18 -1.65 10.17
N PRO A 835 43.01 -2.21 11.38
CA PRO A 835 41.95 -3.15 11.66
C PRO A 835 40.58 -2.45 11.74
N ASN A 836 39.53 -3.15 11.32
CA ASN A 836 38.14 -2.66 11.25
C ASN A 836 37.90 -1.39 10.40
N CYS A 837 38.89 -0.96 9.61
CA CYS A 837 38.77 0.17 8.69
C CYS A 837 37.95 -0.19 7.45
N CYS A 838 36.95 0.63 7.14
CA CYS A 838 35.94 0.39 6.11
C CYS A 838 36.13 1.22 4.83
N GLY A 839 37.15 2.08 4.77
CA GLY A 839 37.42 2.91 3.60
C GLY A 839 38.17 4.19 3.91
N VAL A 840 38.60 4.87 2.84
CA VAL A 840 39.27 6.17 2.90
C VAL A 840 38.43 7.21 2.19
N LEU A 841 38.01 8.24 2.94
CA LEU A 841 37.26 9.38 2.46
C LEU A 841 38.19 10.44 1.88
N HIS A 842 37.94 10.87 0.65
CA HIS A 842 38.70 11.94 0.01
C HIS A 842 37.79 12.87 -0.78
N THR A 843 38.20 14.14 -0.88
CA THR A 843 37.52 15.12 -1.72
C THR A 843 38.47 15.62 -2.80
N ALA A 844 38.04 15.56 -4.05
CA ALA A 844 38.80 16.01 -5.21
C ALA A 844 37.98 16.98 -6.06
N HIS A 845 38.66 17.96 -6.66
CA HIS A 845 38.06 18.74 -7.74
C HIS A 845 38.26 18.00 -9.07
N ILE A 846 37.16 17.82 -9.79
CA ILE A 846 37.14 17.27 -11.14
C ILE A 846 36.63 18.37 -12.08
N THR A 847 37.40 18.63 -13.13
CA THR A 847 37.09 19.58 -14.19
C THR A 847 36.65 18.80 -15.41
N VAL A 848 35.43 19.03 -15.87
CA VAL A 848 34.88 18.43 -17.10
C VAL A 848 34.52 19.59 -18.04
N GLY A 849 35.43 19.99 -18.93
CA GLY A 849 35.25 21.08 -19.91
C GLY A 849 36.38 22.12 -19.95
N SER A 850 36.58 22.81 -21.09
CA SER A 850 37.55 23.90 -21.25
C SER A 850 36.95 25.30 -21.03
N THR A 851 37.82 26.22 -20.59
CA THR A 851 37.65 27.67 -20.51
C THR A 851 37.31 28.31 -21.85
N ASN A 852 36.36 29.26 -21.91
CA ASN A 852 36.55 30.52 -22.63
C ASN A 852 35.52 31.63 -22.31
N CYS A 853 36.07 32.84 -22.17
CA CYS A 853 35.47 34.17 -22.36
C CYS A 853 34.34 34.63 -21.42
N ASP A 854 34.65 34.83 -20.15
CA ASP A 854 34.33 36.04 -19.37
C ASP A 854 34.79 35.79 -17.93
N GLY A 855 35.63 36.66 -17.37
CA GLY A 855 36.39 36.40 -16.14
C GLY A 855 35.55 36.23 -14.86
N LYS A 856 34.90 35.06 -14.72
CA LYS A 856 34.30 34.56 -13.48
C LYS A 856 34.93 33.21 -13.14
N GLU A 857 35.26 33.02 -11.87
CA GLU A 857 36.04 31.89 -11.35
C GLU A 857 35.40 30.52 -11.65
N ASN A 858 36.24 29.60 -12.15
CA ASN A 858 36.10 28.15 -12.34
C ASN A 858 34.84 27.44 -11.79
N ASP A 859 34.01 26.90 -12.69
CA ASP A 859 32.96 25.88 -12.41
C ASP A 859 33.57 24.47 -12.34
N GLY A 860 34.28 24.16 -11.26
CA GLY A 860 34.71 22.79 -10.96
C GLY A 860 33.62 22.00 -10.22
N ILE A 861 33.52 20.69 -10.43
CA ILE A 861 32.70 19.83 -9.58
C ILE A 861 33.56 19.32 -8.44
N LEU A 862 33.11 19.56 -7.21
CA LEU A 862 33.68 18.96 -6.02
C LEU A 862 33.13 17.54 -5.88
N VAL A 863 33.98 16.53 -5.88
CA VAL A 863 33.59 15.12 -5.69
C VAL A 863 34.15 14.62 -4.37
N GLN A 864 33.28 14.13 -3.50
CA GLN A 864 33.62 13.37 -2.29
C GLN A 864 33.46 11.88 -2.61
N ALA A 865 34.48 11.07 -2.36
CA ALA A 865 34.39 9.63 -2.59
C ALA A 865 35.05 8.83 -1.47
N ILE A 866 34.47 7.66 -1.19
CA ILE A 866 35.08 6.65 -0.32
C ILE A 866 35.70 5.58 -1.21
N VAL A 867 36.97 5.28 -0.94
CA VAL A 867 37.76 4.31 -1.70
C VAL A 867 38.25 3.20 -0.79
N ASP A 868 38.18 1.96 -1.27
CA ASP A 868 38.68 0.80 -0.56
C ASP A 868 40.19 0.56 -0.77
N ALA A 869 40.73 -0.46 -0.10
CA ALA A 869 42.16 -0.79 -0.16
C ALA A 869 42.66 -1.26 -1.55
N VAL A 870 41.75 -1.57 -2.48
CA VAL A 870 42.06 -2.02 -3.86
C VAL A 870 41.61 -1.00 -4.91
N MET A 871 41.44 0.27 -4.52
CA MET A 871 41.11 1.39 -5.39
C MET A 871 39.69 1.35 -5.97
N ARG A 872 38.74 0.63 -5.36
CA ARG A 872 37.33 0.67 -5.74
C ARG A 872 36.62 1.83 -5.06
N PHE A 873 35.74 2.51 -5.80
CA PHE A 873 34.87 3.55 -5.25
C PHE A 873 33.64 2.90 -4.61
N THR A 874 33.44 3.06 -3.31
CA THR A 874 32.33 2.42 -2.55
C THR A 874 31.21 3.39 -2.18
N ASP A 875 31.46 4.69 -2.33
CA ASP A 875 30.47 5.76 -2.24
C ASP A 875 31.01 7.00 -2.97
N ILE A 876 30.14 7.75 -3.66
CA ILE A 876 30.51 8.93 -4.44
C ILE A 876 29.40 9.98 -4.32
N TRP A 877 29.78 11.20 -3.97
CA TRP A 877 28.92 12.36 -3.83
C TRP A 877 29.56 13.58 -4.52
N TRP A 878 28.77 14.53 -5.01
CA TRP A 878 29.31 15.73 -5.69
C TRP A 878 28.47 17.00 -5.47
N ASN A 879 29.11 18.17 -5.62
CA ASN A 879 28.47 19.49 -5.57
C ASN A 879 29.24 20.56 -6.38
N LEU A 880 28.59 21.67 -6.78
CA LEU A 880 29.19 22.78 -7.54
C LEU A 880 29.96 23.76 -6.65
N THR A 881 31.08 24.29 -7.16
CA THR A 881 31.99 25.17 -6.41
C THR A 881 31.48 26.59 -6.13
N GLY A 882 30.37 27.01 -6.75
CA GLY A 882 29.85 28.38 -6.67
C GLY A 882 29.29 28.83 -5.31
N SER A 883 29.19 27.93 -4.35
CA SER A 883 28.85 28.24 -2.96
C SER A 883 29.42 27.12 -2.11
N MET A 884 30.39 27.40 -1.24
CA MET A 884 30.61 26.72 0.07
C MET A 884 32.06 26.88 0.57
N ASN A 885 32.20 27.10 1.88
CA ASN A 885 33.45 26.94 2.62
C ASN A 885 33.77 25.44 2.78
N LYS A 886 35.06 25.06 2.70
CA LYS A 886 35.55 23.67 2.87
C LYS A 886 35.09 22.99 4.18
N SER A 887 34.60 23.74 5.17
CA SER A 887 34.09 23.24 6.44
C SER A 887 32.70 22.60 6.39
N ASN A 888 31.93 22.77 5.31
CA ASN A 888 30.52 22.33 5.24
C ASN A 888 30.28 21.07 4.38
N ILE A 889 31.30 20.56 3.67
CA ILE A 889 31.15 19.46 2.69
C ILE A 889 30.55 18.18 3.30
N LEU A 890 30.92 17.85 4.54
CA LEU A 890 30.35 16.70 5.27
C LEU A 890 28.89 16.91 5.71
N ARG A 891 28.45 18.16 5.93
CA ARG A 891 27.06 18.44 6.34
C ARG A 891 26.08 18.36 5.19
N ASP A 892 26.56 18.62 3.97
CA ASP A 892 25.72 18.63 2.78
C ASP A 892 25.66 17.26 2.07
N SER A 893 26.48 16.28 2.49
CA SER A 893 26.47 14.92 1.95
C SER A 893 25.66 13.94 2.78
N GLU A 894 24.99 12.99 2.11
CA GLU A 894 24.20 11.94 2.77
C GLU A 894 25.04 11.01 3.68
N LEU A 895 26.37 11.07 3.57
CA LEU A 895 27.30 10.27 4.37
C LEU A 895 27.13 10.54 5.88
N LEU A 896 27.03 11.82 6.27
CA LEU A 896 26.87 12.20 7.67
C LEU A 896 25.56 11.68 8.24
N GLU A 897 24.45 11.89 7.53
CA GLU A 897 23.13 11.42 7.93
C GLU A 897 23.08 9.87 8.03
N LYS A 898 23.65 9.15 7.05
CA LYS A 898 23.66 7.69 7.04
C LYS A 898 24.49 7.10 8.18
N CYS A 899 25.62 7.72 8.53
CA CYS A 899 26.44 7.29 9.66
C CYS A 899 25.81 7.65 11.02
N GLU A 900 25.26 8.87 11.18
CA GLU A 900 24.63 9.31 12.44
C GLU A 900 23.33 8.56 12.75
N ASN A 901 22.57 8.18 11.72
CA ASN A 901 21.38 7.34 11.86
C ASN A 901 21.70 5.84 11.96
N GLY A 902 22.98 5.45 12.08
CA GLY A 902 23.42 4.06 12.26
C GLY A 902 23.10 3.14 11.07
N ALA A 903 22.88 3.70 9.89
CA ALA A 903 22.65 2.94 8.65
C ALA A 903 23.97 2.41 8.07
N TRP A 904 25.06 3.18 8.18
CA TRP A 904 26.42 2.77 7.81
C TRP A 904 27.34 2.74 9.04
N LEU A 905 28.42 1.95 8.97
CA LEU A 905 29.45 1.83 10.02
C LEU A 905 28.91 1.37 11.39
N ASN A 906 27.88 0.53 11.37
CA ASN A 906 27.23 -0.04 12.55
C ASN A 906 27.44 -1.57 12.67
N GLY A 907 28.47 -2.10 12.03
CA GLY A 907 28.80 -3.52 12.09
C GLY A 907 29.46 -3.96 13.41
N SER A 908 29.91 -5.21 13.44
CA SER A 908 30.48 -5.85 14.63
C SER A 908 31.71 -5.09 15.16
N MET A 909 31.73 -4.83 16.48
CA MET A 909 32.92 -4.34 17.16
C MET A 909 34.04 -5.39 17.11
N LEU A 910 35.25 -4.92 16.79
CA LEU A 910 36.45 -5.72 16.85
C LEU A 910 37.08 -5.59 18.22
N ARG A 911 37.18 -6.71 18.94
CA ARG A 911 37.88 -6.76 20.22
C ARG A 911 39.38 -6.87 20.01
N LEU A 912 40.12 -5.88 20.49
CA LEU A 912 41.58 -5.81 20.43
C LEU A 912 42.22 -6.67 21.52
N SER A 913 43.53 -6.92 21.38
CA SER A 913 44.31 -7.79 22.28
C SER A 913 44.43 -7.28 23.72
N ASP A 914 44.22 -5.99 23.94
CA ASP A 914 44.19 -5.33 25.26
C ASP A 914 42.80 -5.41 25.94
N GLY A 915 41.81 -5.99 25.26
CA GLY A 915 40.44 -6.12 25.74
C GLY A 915 39.51 -4.96 25.36
N SER A 916 40.03 -3.92 24.69
CA SER A 916 39.27 -2.77 24.19
C SER A 916 38.49 -3.11 22.92
N ASP A 917 37.31 -2.52 22.74
CA ASP A 917 36.47 -2.73 21.55
C ASP A 917 36.56 -1.54 20.59
N VAL A 918 36.77 -1.83 19.30
CA VAL A 918 36.83 -0.82 18.23
C VAL A 918 35.68 -1.02 17.24
N GLY A 919 34.87 0.02 17.05
CA GLY A 919 33.80 0.06 16.05
C GLY A 919 34.32 0.13 14.62
N GLU A 920 33.41 0.05 13.64
CA GLU A 920 33.77 0.29 12.24
C GLU A 920 34.04 1.78 12.01
N TYR A 921 35.09 2.11 11.26
CA TYR A 921 35.45 3.50 10.97
C TYR A 921 36.00 3.66 9.55
N ILE A 922 35.96 4.90 9.05
CA ILE A 922 36.65 5.34 7.84
C ILE A 922 37.71 6.38 8.19
N ILE A 923 38.66 6.57 7.29
CA ILE A 923 39.77 7.52 7.47
C ILE A 923 39.56 8.76 6.61
N GLY A 924 39.75 9.94 7.19
CA GLY A 924 39.62 11.23 6.50
C GLY A 924 40.84 12.13 6.65
N ASN A 925 40.99 13.05 5.71
CA ASN A 925 42.03 14.08 5.72
C ASN A 925 41.94 14.97 6.98
N ALA A 926 43.03 15.67 7.32
CA ALA A 926 43.09 16.60 8.46
C ALA A 926 42.09 17.77 8.41
N GLY A 927 41.48 18.03 7.24
CA GLY A 927 40.44 19.05 7.06
C GLY A 927 39.04 18.63 7.53
N TYR A 928 38.85 17.37 7.92
CA TYR A 928 37.58 16.89 8.46
C TYR A 928 37.53 16.96 9.99
N THR A 929 36.34 17.14 10.54
CA THR A 929 36.11 17.04 11.99
C THR A 929 36.19 15.57 12.42
N LEU A 930 36.98 15.30 13.47
CA LEU A 930 37.12 13.96 14.05
C LEU A 930 35.76 13.49 14.62
N ARG A 931 35.36 12.25 14.31
CA ARG A 931 34.12 11.62 14.80
C ARG A 931 34.34 10.14 15.13
N PRO A 932 33.45 9.50 15.91
CA PRO A 932 33.63 8.09 16.31
C PRO A 932 33.77 7.10 15.15
N TRP A 933 33.22 7.45 13.98
CA TRP A 933 33.29 6.66 12.76
C TRP A 933 34.18 7.28 11.66
N LEU A 934 34.75 8.48 11.88
CA LEU A 934 35.64 9.18 10.94
C LEU A 934 36.92 9.63 11.66
N LEU A 935 38.01 8.89 11.44
CA LEU A 935 39.28 9.14 12.08
C LEU A 935 40.18 10.02 11.21
N THR A 936 40.71 11.09 11.80
CA THR A 936 41.62 12.05 11.16
C THR A 936 43.01 11.99 11.81
N PRO A 937 44.08 12.40 11.11
CA PRO A 937 45.44 12.26 11.63
C PRO A 937 45.65 13.23 12.80
N TYR A 938 46.61 12.92 13.69
CA TYR A 938 47.01 13.84 14.74
C TYR A 938 47.69 15.07 14.13
N GLN A 939 47.27 16.26 14.54
CA GLN A 939 47.91 17.52 14.17
C GLN A 939 49.12 17.77 15.08
N LEU A 940 50.15 18.43 14.55
CA LEU A 940 51.27 18.92 15.38
C LEU A 940 50.79 20.15 16.16
N GLU A 941 50.61 20.01 17.46
CA GLU A 941 50.35 21.13 18.35
C GLU A 941 51.70 21.69 18.87
N ASN A 942 52.01 22.93 18.51
CA ASN A 942 53.03 23.79 19.15
C ASN A 942 54.40 23.13 19.46
N ASP A 943 55.18 22.77 18.44
CA ASP A 943 56.60 22.35 18.52
C ASP A 943 56.92 21.16 19.46
N LEU A 944 55.93 20.36 19.87
CA LEU A 944 56.14 19.11 20.61
C LEU A 944 56.05 17.89 19.67
N SER A 945 57.04 17.00 19.75
CA SER A 945 57.05 15.73 19.00
C SER A 945 55.88 14.84 19.43
N LEU A 946 55.12 14.32 18.45
CA LEU A 946 54.08 13.30 18.69
C LEU A 946 54.67 12.07 19.40
N SER A 947 53.89 11.43 20.28
CA SER A 947 54.29 10.13 20.85
C SER A 947 54.44 9.08 19.75
N ASP A 948 55.30 8.08 19.96
CA ASP A 948 55.58 7.03 18.95
C ASP A 948 54.30 6.33 18.44
N SER A 949 53.32 6.11 19.32
CA SER A 949 52.00 5.53 18.98
C SER A 949 51.20 6.42 18.02
N LYS A 950 51.17 7.73 18.26
CA LYS A 950 50.48 8.72 17.42
C LYS A 950 51.20 8.90 16.06
N ALA A 951 52.53 8.83 16.07
CA ALA A 951 53.33 8.88 14.84
C ALA A 951 53.11 7.64 13.95
N GLU A 952 53.05 6.44 14.53
CA GLU A 952 52.76 5.20 13.77
C GLU A 952 51.34 5.19 13.20
N PHE A 953 50.34 5.68 13.96
CA PHE A 953 48.99 5.88 13.42
C PHE A 953 49.00 6.82 12.21
N ASN A 954 49.64 7.99 12.31
CA ASN A 954 49.74 8.95 11.20
C ASN A 954 50.46 8.35 9.98
N ARG A 955 51.48 7.50 10.19
CA ARG A 955 52.18 6.80 9.11
C ARG A 955 51.26 5.85 8.34
N ARG A 956 50.51 4.99 9.05
CA ARG A 956 49.56 4.05 8.43
C ARG A 956 48.36 4.76 7.80
N HIS A 957 47.85 5.80 8.47
CA HIS A 957 46.82 6.69 7.94
C HIS A 957 47.25 7.33 6.61
N THR A 958 48.46 7.87 6.54
CA THR A 958 48.99 8.48 5.31
C THR A 958 49.14 7.43 4.21
N ALA A 959 49.66 6.25 4.53
CA ALA A 959 49.79 5.15 3.58
C ALA A 959 48.45 4.71 2.98
N ALA A 960 47.38 4.66 3.79
CA ALA A 960 46.03 4.38 3.33
C ALA A 960 45.46 5.52 2.46
N THR A 961 45.71 6.79 2.85
CA THR A 961 45.21 7.96 2.10
C THR A 961 45.79 8.06 0.68
N VAL A 962 47.02 7.58 0.49
CA VAL A 962 47.68 7.51 -0.83
C VAL A 962 46.93 6.61 -1.82
N VAL A 963 46.18 5.60 -1.35
CA VAL A 963 45.38 4.71 -2.22
C VAL A 963 44.33 5.48 -2.98
N THR A 964 43.64 6.42 -2.33
CA THR A 964 42.62 7.24 -2.99
C THR A 964 43.21 8.16 -4.06
N LEU A 965 44.40 8.72 -3.81
CA LEU A 965 45.10 9.53 -4.82
C LEU A 965 45.48 8.69 -6.05
N ARG A 966 45.92 7.44 -5.85
CA ARG A 966 46.21 6.51 -6.96
C ARG A 966 44.94 6.10 -7.71
N ALA A 967 43.83 5.86 -6.99
CA ALA A 967 42.54 5.53 -7.59
C ALA A 967 42.04 6.66 -8.50
N LEU A 968 42.09 7.91 -8.01
CA LEU A 968 41.71 9.10 -8.77
C LEU A 968 42.66 9.35 -9.96
N ALA A 969 43.96 9.12 -9.80
CA ALA A 969 44.92 9.24 -10.90
C ALA A 969 44.65 8.20 -12.00
N ARG A 970 44.40 6.93 -11.64
CA ARG A 970 44.03 5.86 -12.58
C ARG A 970 42.71 6.17 -13.30
N LEU A 971 41.72 6.67 -12.56
CA LEU A 971 40.41 7.07 -13.11
C LEU A 971 40.58 8.18 -14.16
N LYS A 972 41.29 9.27 -13.82
CA LYS A 972 41.54 10.39 -14.73
C LYS A 972 42.39 9.98 -15.93
N ASP A 973 43.37 9.10 -15.75
CA ASP A 973 44.21 8.65 -16.87
C ASP A 973 43.45 7.77 -17.87
N THR A 974 42.51 6.95 -17.37
CA THR A 974 41.69 6.05 -18.20
C THR A 974 40.57 6.80 -18.92
N TRP A 975 39.92 7.75 -18.24
CA TRP A 975 38.79 8.50 -18.76
C TRP A 975 39.18 9.97 -18.93
N LYS A 976 39.77 10.29 -20.09
CA LYS A 976 40.35 11.61 -20.39
C LYS A 976 39.32 12.75 -20.33
N CYS A 977 38.02 12.45 -20.50
CA CYS A 977 36.95 13.43 -20.30
C CYS A 977 36.96 14.07 -18.90
N LEU A 978 37.47 13.38 -17.87
CA LEU A 978 37.58 13.88 -16.50
C LEU A 978 38.80 14.82 -16.27
N GLN A 979 39.63 15.00 -17.28
CA GLN A 979 40.73 15.98 -17.29
C GLN A 979 40.33 17.30 -17.97
N GLY A 980 39.11 17.36 -18.52
CA GLY A 980 38.63 18.49 -19.33
C GLY A 980 39.07 18.44 -20.80
N GLU A 981 39.58 17.30 -21.25
CA GLU A 981 40.00 17.05 -22.63
C GLU A 981 38.87 16.38 -23.45
N GLY A 982 38.67 16.80 -24.70
CA GLY A 982 37.79 16.13 -25.65
C GLY A 982 36.30 16.48 -25.55
N TRP A 983 35.46 15.49 -25.23
CA TRP A 983 33.99 15.63 -25.14
C TRP A 983 33.53 16.51 -23.97
N HIS A 984 32.41 17.20 -24.14
CA HIS A 984 31.84 18.10 -23.12
C HIS A 984 30.35 17.80 -22.88
N PRO A 985 29.94 17.47 -21.65
CA PRO A 985 28.53 17.38 -21.27
C PRO A 985 27.83 18.73 -21.43
N SER A 986 26.56 18.70 -21.83
CA SER A 986 25.77 19.90 -22.15
C SER A 986 25.07 20.50 -20.93
N ASN A 987 24.89 19.72 -19.85
CA ASN A 987 24.20 20.16 -18.64
C ASN A 987 24.74 19.48 -17.38
N LYS A 988 24.29 19.97 -16.21
CA LYS A 988 24.76 19.52 -14.88
C LYS A 988 24.49 18.04 -14.64
N ASP A 989 23.33 17.52 -15.02
CA ASP A 989 22.94 16.14 -14.77
C ASP A 989 23.85 15.19 -15.57
N GLU A 990 24.13 15.54 -16.83
CA GLU A 990 25.03 14.79 -17.70
C GLU A 990 26.49 14.77 -17.20
N MET A 991 26.96 15.85 -16.57
CA MET A 991 28.27 15.86 -15.90
C MET A 991 28.31 14.87 -14.73
N CYS A 992 27.23 14.78 -13.96
CA CYS A 992 27.11 13.85 -12.83
C CYS A 992 27.07 12.40 -13.31
N ASP A 993 26.25 12.13 -14.32
CA ASP A 993 26.14 10.80 -14.95
C ASP A 993 27.48 10.36 -15.56
N THR A 994 28.25 11.30 -16.12
CA THR A 994 29.61 11.04 -16.64
C THR A 994 30.55 10.59 -15.53
N ILE A 995 30.64 11.35 -14.44
CA ILE A 995 31.52 11.02 -13.31
C ILE A 995 31.11 9.67 -12.69
N GLY A 996 29.81 9.47 -12.46
CA GLY A 996 29.27 8.21 -11.93
C GLY A 996 29.58 7.01 -12.84
N THR A 997 29.37 7.16 -14.15
CA THR A 997 29.65 6.13 -15.15
C THR A 997 31.13 5.77 -15.21
N CYS A 998 32.04 6.75 -15.23
CA CYS A 998 33.48 6.50 -15.22
C CYS A 998 33.91 5.72 -13.97
N CYS A 999 33.36 6.05 -12.80
CA CYS A 999 33.63 5.33 -11.56
C CYS A 999 33.08 3.89 -11.57
N ALA A 1000 31.86 3.70 -12.09
CA ALA A 1000 31.26 2.38 -12.24
C ALA A 1000 32.08 1.50 -13.21
N LEU A 1001 32.48 2.04 -14.36
CA LEU A 1001 33.34 1.34 -15.31
C LEU A 1001 34.71 0.98 -14.70
N HIS A 1002 35.32 1.88 -13.93
CA HIS A 1002 36.56 1.61 -13.21
C HIS A 1002 36.41 0.44 -12.24
N ASN A 1003 35.32 0.41 -11.46
CA ASN A 1003 35.04 -0.69 -10.55
C ASN A 1003 34.77 -2.01 -11.28
N ILE A 1004 34.04 -1.97 -12.40
CA ILE A 1004 33.77 -3.15 -13.24
C ILE A 1004 35.07 -3.74 -13.81
N VAL A 1005 36.01 -2.89 -14.25
CA VAL A 1005 37.33 -3.35 -14.71
C VAL A 1005 38.07 -4.06 -13.59
N ILE A 1006 38.07 -3.51 -12.36
CA ILE A 1006 38.70 -4.13 -11.20
C ILE A 1006 38.03 -5.46 -10.81
N ASP A 1007 36.69 -5.50 -10.79
CA ASP A 1007 35.90 -6.70 -10.47
C ASP A 1007 36.25 -7.86 -11.41
N MET A 1008 36.38 -7.56 -12.70
CA MET A 1008 36.70 -8.54 -13.74
C MET A 1008 38.19 -8.90 -13.81
N GLU A 1009 39.08 -8.14 -13.14
CA GLU A 1009 40.51 -8.43 -13.02
C GLU A 1009 40.82 -9.34 -11.81
N GLU A 1010 40.07 -9.25 -10.69
CA GLU A 1010 40.26 -10.06 -9.48
C GLU A 1010 39.66 -11.49 -9.57
N GLU A 1011 38.61 -11.72 -10.38
CA GLU A 1011 37.89 -13.01 -10.43
C GLU A 1011 38.12 -13.80 -11.74
N GLY A 1012 38.89 -14.90 -11.65
CA GLY A 1012 38.82 -15.96 -12.63
C GLY A 1012 37.50 -16.72 -12.53
N ALA A 1013 36.53 -16.36 -13.39
CA ALA A 1013 35.24 -17.02 -13.65
C ALA A 1013 34.19 -16.98 -12.51
N GLY A 1014 33.36 -15.92 -12.50
CA GLY A 1014 32.06 -15.87 -11.83
C GLY A 1014 31.35 -14.52 -12.05
N MET A 1015 30.10 -14.52 -12.52
CA MET A 1015 29.29 -13.29 -12.64
C MET A 1015 28.84 -12.80 -11.25
N PRO A 1016 28.98 -11.51 -10.89
CA PRO A 1016 28.43 -10.97 -9.65
C PRO A 1016 26.89 -11.06 -9.65
N SER A 1017 26.30 -11.72 -8.66
CA SER A 1017 24.85 -11.83 -8.52
C SER A 1017 24.22 -10.56 -7.90
N HIS A 1018 23.06 -10.16 -8.43
CA HIS A 1018 22.23 -9.10 -7.88
C HIS A 1018 21.62 -9.54 -6.53
N GLN A 1019 22.27 -9.18 -5.42
CA GLN A 1019 21.67 -9.28 -4.09
C GLN A 1019 21.70 -7.89 -3.43
N ARG A 1020 20.51 -7.29 -3.30
CA ARG A 1020 20.28 -6.11 -2.48
C ARG A 1020 19.99 -6.61 -1.06
N GLU A 1021 21.01 -6.61 -0.20
CA GLU A 1021 20.86 -6.99 1.22
C GLU A 1021 20.42 -5.79 2.07
N ASN A 1022 19.39 -5.99 2.88
CA ASN A 1022 18.87 -5.00 3.82
C ASN A 1022 19.81 -4.85 5.02
N TYR A 1023 20.33 -3.64 5.25
CA TYR A 1023 21.06 -3.29 6.46
C TYR A 1023 20.09 -3.15 7.64
N ILE A 1024 20.37 -3.82 8.76
CA ILE A 1024 19.55 -3.76 9.98
C ILE A 1024 19.80 -2.42 10.68
N ARG A 1025 18.72 -1.67 10.97
CA ARG A 1025 18.75 -0.42 11.74
C ARG A 1025 18.94 -0.72 13.24
N GLN A 1026 20.08 -0.33 13.79
CA GLN A 1026 20.21 -0.02 15.22
C GLN A 1026 20.92 1.33 15.37
N VAL A 1027 20.16 2.39 15.65
CA VAL A 1027 20.74 3.73 15.86
C VAL A 1027 21.36 3.78 17.26
N ARG A 1028 22.67 4.05 17.35
CA ARG A 1028 23.32 4.47 18.60
C ARG A 1028 23.74 5.93 18.45
N GLN A 1029 23.27 6.80 19.34
CA GLN A 1029 23.84 8.14 19.50
C GLN A 1029 25.19 8.00 20.21
N VAL A 1030 26.27 8.46 19.58
CA VAL A 1030 27.63 8.40 20.13
C VAL A 1030 28.17 9.82 20.27
N ALA A 1031 28.72 10.14 21.45
CA ALA A 1031 29.23 11.47 21.78
C ALA A 1031 30.64 11.70 21.22
N ASP A 1032 31.03 12.96 21.00
CA ASP A 1032 32.36 13.33 20.45
C ASP A 1032 33.55 12.87 21.31
N GLU A 1033 33.36 12.68 22.62
CA GLU A 1033 34.40 12.17 23.54
C GLU A 1033 34.83 10.73 23.22
N ASP A 1034 33.97 9.93 22.58
CA ASP A 1034 34.27 8.56 22.19
C ASP A 1034 35.21 8.48 20.96
N ALA A 1035 35.26 9.54 20.13
CA ALA A 1035 36.08 9.59 18.92
C ALA A 1035 37.58 9.70 19.21
N VAL A 1036 37.94 10.59 20.15
CA VAL A 1036 39.33 10.77 20.59
C VAL A 1036 39.82 9.50 21.27
N ARG A 1037 38.98 8.92 22.16
CA ARG A 1037 39.25 7.67 22.85
C ARG A 1037 39.49 6.52 21.86
N MET A 1038 38.64 6.35 20.86
CA MET A 1038 38.80 5.29 19.86
C MET A 1038 40.10 5.44 19.05
N ARG A 1039 40.43 6.67 18.62
CA ARG A 1039 41.68 6.94 17.90
C ARG A 1039 42.91 6.67 18.76
N ASP A 1040 42.88 7.05 20.04
CA ASP A 1040 43.98 6.83 20.97
C ASP A 1040 44.19 5.33 21.28
N ILE A 1041 43.10 4.57 21.51
CA ILE A 1041 43.13 3.11 21.67
C ILE A 1041 43.76 2.44 20.44
N LEU A 1042 43.32 2.84 19.23
CA LEU A 1042 43.89 2.33 17.99
C LEU A 1042 45.38 2.69 17.86
N SER A 1043 45.77 3.93 18.15
CA SER A 1043 47.18 4.34 18.08
C SER A 1043 48.09 3.49 18.98
N GLN A 1044 47.61 3.14 20.18
CA GLN A 1044 48.32 2.31 21.14
C GLN A 1044 48.39 0.84 20.70
N HIS A 1045 47.30 0.31 20.15
CA HIS A 1045 47.30 -1.05 19.60
C HIS A 1045 48.23 -1.20 18.38
N LEU A 1046 48.35 -0.18 17.54
CA LEU A 1046 49.17 -0.22 16.33
C LEU A 1046 50.68 -0.28 16.64
N ILE A 1047 51.12 0.31 17.75
CA ILE A 1047 52.52 0.23 18.18
C ILE A 1047 52.83 -1.12 18.86
N GLU A 1048 51.90 -1.66 19.65
CA GLU A 1048 52.03 -2.96 20.31
C GLU A 1048 52.00 -4.13 19.30
N SER A 1049 51.15 -4.03 18.27
CA SER A 1049 51.13 -4.96 17.13
C SER A 1049 52.32 -4.77 16.17
N GLY A 1050 52.99 -3.61 16.24
CA GLY A 1050 54.23 -3.29 15.51
C GLY A 1050 55.38 -4.25 15.79
N GLY A 1051 55.35 -4.96 16.93
CA GLY A 1051 56.30 -6.02 17.27
C GLY A 1051 56.14 -7.35 16.51
N LYS A 1052 55.02 -7.57 15.82
CA LYS A 1052 54.79 -8.80 15.02
C LYS A 1052 54.96 -8.60 13.51
N SER A 1053 54.91 -7.36 13.02
CA SER A 1053 55.02 -7.06 11.59
C SER A 1053 56.46 -6.94 11.10
N THR A 1054 57.41 -6.62 11.99
CA THR A 1054 58.86 -6.62 11.69
C THR A 1054 59.45 -8.03 11.59
N GLN A 1055 58.80 -9.06 12.17
CA GLN A 1055 59.26 -10.44 12.06
C GLN A 1055 58.79 -11.13 10.78
N LEU A 1056 57.59 -10.78 10.25
CA LEU A 1056 57.11 -11.33 8.99
C LEU A 1056 57.78 -10.69 7.76
N LEU A 1057 58.09 -9.39 7.79
CA LEU A 1057 58.84 -8.74 6.70
C LEU A 1057 60.30 -9.22 6.66
N MET A 1058 60.94 -9.47 7.82
CA MET A 1058 62.28 -10.07 7.89
C MET A 1058 62.30 -11.54 7.45
N CYS A 1059 61.25 -12.32 7.76
CA CYS A 1059 61.12 -13.70 7.24
C CYS A 1059 60.83 -13.77 5.74
N LEU A 1060 60.07 -12.82 5.18
CA LEU A 1060 59.82 -12.72 3.73
C LEU A 1060 61.04 -12.19 2.95
N PHE A 1061 61.81 -11.26 3.52
CA PHE A 1061 63.10 -10.85 2.95
C PHE A 1061 64.16 -11.95 3.04
N ALA A 1062 64.23 -12.71 4.13
CA ALA A 1062 65.14 -13.85 4.26
C ALA A 1062 64.77 -15.01 3.30
N ARG A 1063 63.48 -15.28 3.07
CA ARG A 1063 63.04 -16.27 2.06
C ARG A 1063 63.30 -15.79 0.63
N LYS A 1064 63.16 -14.49 0.33
CA LYS A 1064 63.51 -13.95 -1.01
C LYS A 1064 65.02 -13.91 -1.25
N LEU A 1065 65.86 -13.66 -0.24
CA LEU A 1065 67.33 -13.75 -0.39
C LEU A 1065 67.82 -15.20 -0.57
N CYS A 1066 67.22 -16.18 0.11
CA CYS A 1066 67.56 -17.59 -0.11
C CYS A 1066 67.10 -18.12 -1.48
N LEU A 1067 65.99 -17.62 -2.02
CA LEU A 1067 65.52 -17.99 -3.37
C LEU A 1067 66.29 -17.27 -4.49
N PHE A 1068 66.85 -16.08 -4.24
CA PHE A 1068 67.72 -15.40 -5.21
C PHE A 1068 69.13 -16.02 -5.29
N ASN A 1069 69.71 -16.45 -4.16
CA ASN A 1069 71.03 -17.12 -4.17
C ASN A 1069 71.00 -18.54 -4.77
N SER A 1070 69.86 -19.24 -4.76
CA SER A 1070 69.73 -20.54 -5.44
C SER A 1070 69.58 -20.43 -6.97
N CYS A 1071 69.26 -19.26 -7.52
CA CYS A 1071 69.06 -19.07 -8.95
C CYS A 1071 70.26 -18.44 -9.67
N CYS A 1072 71.19 -17.79 -8.95
CA CYS A 1072 72.42 -17.26 -9.55
C CYS A 1072 73.53 -18.31 -9.78
N ASP A 1073 73.51 -19.44 -9.07
CA ASP A 1073 74.57 -20.48 -9.23
C ASP A 1073 74.29 -21.50 -10.36
N SER A 1074 73.17 -21.39 -11.08
CA SER A 1074 72.82 -22.33 -12.17
C SER A 1074 72.93 -21.73 -13.59
N VAL A 1075 73.41 -20.50 -13.76
CA VAL A 1075 73.54 -19.84 -15.08
C VAL A 1075 74.98 -19.46 -15.44
N LEU A 1076 75.98 -19.93 -14.68
CA LEU A 1076 77.41 -19.75 -15.04
C LEU A 1076 78.13 -21.04 -15.48
N LEU A 1077 77.45 -22.18 -15.65
CA LEU A 1077 78.09 -23.45 -16.04
C LEU A 1077 77.27 -24.25 -17.07
N LEU A 1078 76.89 -23.60 -18.17
CA LEU A 1078 76.71 -24.21 -19.50
C LEU A 1078 76.89 -23.12 -20.56
N GLY A 1079 78.11 -22.59 -20.60
CA GLY A 1079 78.78 -22.10 -21.80
C GLY A 1079 79.85 -23.12 -22.18
#